data_AF-A0A662L225-F1
#
_entry.id   AF-A0A662L225-F1
#
_cell.length_a   1.000
_cell.length_b   1.000
_cell.length_c   1.000
_cell.angle_alpha   90.00
_cell.angle_beta   90.00
_cell.angle_gamma   90.00
#
_symmetry.space_group_name_H-M   'P 1'
#
loop_
_entity.id
_entity.type
_entity.pdbx_description
1 polymer ?
#
loop_
_entity_poly.entity_id
_entity_poly.type
_entity_poly.pdbx_seq_one_letter_code
_entity_poly.pdbx_strand_id
1 'polypeptide(L)'
;MKSAVRRILIVLIGLMLTLSIFHHITFSSEASFYEPNMPDYGAFKAIKSMHSRLSEAKNNASILRDIKSMKEGISIHEREQLDPMEGVDVSREKKMEVRIPEIFEDVMEYRPIESYTTVLDLLTNRVLNYYVYTPYLGTIEDWNMGTLRPDPFLTILNGKYTTDWVYVDVDNADADDNDATGIDIRARILPVLDDVQTYPLASYANGSVYLQVENMGWNNSLSIYFLKGISYNVGLYSRAGLVIVGLEFKKLPKYFYACMEADNIMLDMNDRSIEAKGPYHISWYSSDFIEEFNLSVYYAEYRSGERGNSLFWFNANIRGAEGGYAPLQADIMLEMNEGEGIPLKLLSYTASSESVINIMVGDVAENVTVAHVIADDVPATLKIRTDSKPSDSGNITVIDMSMDGNIRSVWYNETIYFHTTVENYTKAQHKSVFLGLRNLSPLHFEGAFGIQPMPPPSRFRFNATTPFIAALTDFILERVSSRFRWAGVVLSGIPDKVLSMLGKGGRAYLEAEYPLSVFFALTSKTVVNVENESMMYFSFYNESGVGDNEVSLSVCGSIDDMLYLNATTGKEAHICVEFAEEHPLRAIMIDNANRIRSSTYLYNVPRSAKIDAAGQTIFYQVSSGASFQNMVHVSEFGDTYLEIAIHDLPSQLTMVNNGTVLSINTTDKHIGSLFVIISNGTIETIDKPHVLVASNGSFLCASILIQSIAGLRWNSETKKLTIKLGERYKMRVYANMSGEKKFYADMVIDPMPDEFMLDAAGVLGMQSLSLPDLSKISGVITFPNIISGVGKLVSNMSTVLPSAMMRFVSMLGTYSTNTELSYKASYNPTIMGELCVGDRLALENVYWTHGISVLQHGNCTVARIYVTGMPRECAMSVRSGKTNFINVTFFDFSPKYPWILFDIRGFMERDLTMYAEGLEKRSVISVSAVLGKKIMPWNLNVSANFSISDIYGNKRSVKNLYVRAREYSAGERNMELFMPAVPCEVCINALVNDSAMLCYSASSTIRYIFAKFWLRSEKNSMYVLLKDVPKNMELRITPGHFDILSPPTTYIPSIDISASSPGMDVYMTGDGRVFGHVGRYEIVINNADERIRAYAKGERFELDGGAEFASIAAENIPYSPQYSISKIVLRATDVRSVSVRLRMLFGLLPVISITNIECGNVYFSINVVVNMLNHRISPALSFFDIAMVRGVFAEIPKMPYLYTESGTIAMEGTSRHVILPAIGTTIFMTVIGR
;
A
#
# COMPACT_ATOMS: atom_id res chain seq x y z
N MET A 1 -35.33 -101.78 55.39
CA MET A 1 -34.34 -101.17 56.31
C MET A 1 -33.41 -100.12 55.68
N LYS A 2 -33.36 -99.93 54.35
CA LYS A 2 -32.75 -98.75 53.68
C LYS A 2 -33.69 -97.51 53.56
N SER A 3 -34.79 -97.46 54.34
CA SER A 3 -35.85 -96.42 54.23
C SER A 3 -36.03 -95.53 55.48
N ALA A 4 -35.45 -95.86 56.64
CA ALA A 4 -35.54 -95.03 57.85
C ALA A 4 -34.37 -94.03 57.97
N VAL A 5 -33.15 -94.44 57.59
CA VAL A 5 -31.94 -93.57 57.61
C VAL A 5 -32.02 -92.45 56.56
N ARG A 6 -32.69 -92.69 55.42
CA ARG A 6 -32.89 -91.67 54.36
C ARG A 6 -33.89 -90.58 54.75
N ARG A 7 -34.84 -90.85 55.67
CA ARG A 7 -35.78 -89.83 56.19
C ARG A 7 -35.16 -88.98 57.31
N ILE A 8 -34.22 -89.50 58.08
CA ILE A 8 -33.46 -88.73 59.09
C ILE A 8 -32.44 -87.78 58.43
N LEU A 9 -31.78 -88.20 57.34
CA LEU A 9 -30.82 -87.34 56.61
C LEU A 9 -31.49 -86.18 55.84
N ILE A 10 -32.70 -86.37 55.30
CA ILE A 10 -33.48 -85.32 54.62
C ILE A 10 -34.07 -84.31 55.62
N VAL A 11 -34.45 -84.76 56.83
CA VAL A 11 -34.91 -83.85 57.90
C VAL A 11 -33.75 -83.05 58.52
N LEU A 12 -32.53 -83.61 58.64
CA LEU A 12 -31.34 -82.87 59.10
C LEU A 12 -30.82 -81.85 58.07
N ILE A 13 -30.85 -82.18 56.78
CA ILE A 13 -30.51 -81.23 55.70
C ILE A 13 -31.60 -80.15 55.57
N GLY A 14 -32.88 -80.49 55.79
CA GLY A 14 -33.98 -79.55 55.89
C GLY A 14 -33.90 -78.61 57.11
N LEU A 15 -33.50 -79.12 58.29
CA LEU A 15 -33.33 -78.31 59.51
C LEU A 15 -32.10 -77.38 59.43
N MET A 16 -31.01 -77.80 58.78
CA MET A 16 -29.84 -76.93 58.57
C MET A 16 -30.06 -75.85 57.50
N LEU A 17 -30.96 -76.08 56.53
CA LEU A 17 -31.41 -75.06 55.57
C LEU A 17 -32.48 -74.12 56.16
N THR A 18 -33.18 -74.49 57.23
CA THR A 18 -34.14 -73.59 57.93
C THR A 18 -33.53 -72.84 59.13
N LEU A 19 -32.50 -73.38 59.79
CA LEU A 19 -31.73 -72.63 60.82
C LEU A 19 -30.79 -71.57 60.23
N SER A 20 -30.38 -71.71 58.96
CA SER A 20 -29.70 -70.64 58.20
C SER A 20 -30.66 -69.54 57.71
N ILE A 21 -31.98 -69.78 57.77
CA ILE A 21 -33.03 -68.79 57.45
C ILE A 21 -33.58 -68.11 58.73
N PHE A 22 -33.36 -68.64 59.94
CA PHE A 22 -33.88 -68.07 61.21
C PHE A 22 -32.85 -67.63 62.25
N HIS A 23 -31.54 -67.72 61.98
CA HIS A 23 -30.51 -66.92 62.69
C HIS A 23 -30.04 -65.69 61.89
N HIS A 24 -30.72 -65.41 60.77
CA HIS A 24 -30.43 -64.27 59.89
C HIS A 24 -31.48 -63.15 59.97
N ILE A 25 -32.16 -62.99 61.10
CA ILE A 25 -33.01 -61.82 61.37
C ILE A 25 -32.81 -61.40 62.84
N THR A 26 -32.55 -60.11 63.06
CA THR A 26 -32.12 -59.40 64.29
C THR A 26 -30.65 -59.60 64.66
N PHE A 27 -29.64 -58.94 64.07
CA PHE A 27 -29.53 -57.54 63.67
C PHE A 27 -29.82 -57.28 62.20
N SER A 28 -31.07 -56.92 61.90
CA SER A 28 -31.40 -56.10 60.74
C SER A 28 -31.04 -54.64 61.06
N SER A 29 -29.78 -54.30 60.82
CA SER A 29 -29.48 -53.00 60.23
C SER A 29 -28.45 -53.26 59.13
N GLU A 30 -28.96 -53.70 57.97
CA GLU A 30 -28.46 -53.16 56.71
C GLU A 30 -28.67 -51.64 56.74
N ALA A 31 -27.90 -50.94 57.58
CA ALA A 31 -27.56 -49.57 57.34
C ALA A 31 -26.53 -49.62 56.22
N SER A 32 -27.04 -49.70 55.00
CA SER A 32 -26.45 -49.08 53.83
C SER A 32 -24.91 -49.03 53.83
N PHE A 33 -24.26 -50.08 53.33
CA PHE A 33 -23.05 -49.81 52.54
C PHE A 33 -23.53 -49.23 51.22
N TYR A 34 -23.94 -47.95 51.31
CA TYR A 34 -23.99 -47.04 50.20
C TYR A 34 -22.69 -47.26 49.40
N GLU A 35 -22.81 -47.45 48.08
CA GLU A 35 -21.85 -46.85 47.14
C GLU A 35 -21.39 -45.54 47.78
N PRO A 36 -20.10 -45.23 47.93
CA PRO A 36 -19.74 -43.98 48.60
C PRO A 36 -20.44 -42.84 47.84
N ASN A 37 -21.55 -42.38 48.42
CA ASN A 37 -22.31 -41.23 47.97
C ASN A 37 -21.32 -40.12 48.24
N MET A 38 -20.53 -39.78 47.24
CA MET A 38 -19.76 -38.55 47.24
C MET A 38 -20.71 -37.48 47.76
N PRO A 39 -20.41 -36.83 48.90
CA PRO A 39 -21.35 -35.87 49.48
C PRO A 39 -21.63 -34.82 48.41
N ASP A 40 -22.86 -34.85 47.85
CA ASP A 40 -23.16 -34.15 46.60
C ASP A 40 -22.91 -32.65 46.79
N TYR A 41 -23.18 -32.09 47.98
CA TYR A 41 -23.08 -30.65 48.28
C TYR A 41 -23.78 -29.75 47.22
N GLY A 42 -24.64 -30.34 46.37
CA GLY A 42 -25.25 -29.74 45.18
C GLY A 42 -24.34 -29.62 43.95
N ALA A 43 -23.09 -30.11 44.01
CA ALA A 43 -22.08 -30.04 42.95
C ALA A 43 -22.47 -30.86 41.71
N PHE A 44 -22.97 -32.09 41.86
CA PHE A 44 -23.34 -32.91 40.70
C PHE A 44 -24.58 -32.37 40.00
N LYS A 45 -25.56 -31.88 40.76
CA LYS A 45 -26.72 -31.18 40.21
C LYS A 45 -26.30 -29.91 39.46
N ALA A 46 -25.36 -29.14 40.02
CA ALA A 46 -24.81 -27.95 39.38
C ALA A 46 -24.07 -28.28 38.09
N ILE A 47 -23.23 -29.33 38.07
CA ILE A 47 -22.50 -29.80 36.89
C ILE A 47 -23.46 -30.29 35.80
N LYS A 48 -24.48 -31.08 36.16
CA LYS A 48 -25.50 -31.55 35.21
C LYS A 48 -26.29 -30.38 34.61
N SER A 49 -26.70 -29.42 35.44
CA SER A 49 -27.28 -28.17 34.95
C SER A 49 -26.31 -27.40 34.07
N MET A 50 -25.00 -27.50 34.34
CA MET A 50 -23.98 -26.82 33.55
C MET A 50 -23.92 -27.39 32.13
N HIS A 51 -23.79 -28.72 32.02
CA HIS A 51 -23.77 -29.41 30.73
C HIS A 51 -25.01 -29.14 29.87
N SER A 52 -26.19 -29.00 30.49
CA SER A 52 -27.43 -28.60 29.79
C SER A 52 -27.30 -27.21 29.17
N ARG A 53 -26.89 -26.20 29.95
CA ARG A 53 -26.70 -24.83 29.46
C ARG A 53 -25.60 -24.73 28.41
N LEU A 54 -24.52 -25.48 28.58
CA LEU A 54 -23.44 -25.55 27.59
C LEU A 54 -23.94 -26.12 26.27
N SER A 55 -24.94 -27.01 26.29
CA SER A 55 -25.61 -27.52 25.08
C SER A 55 -26.57 -26.49 24.48
N GLU A 56 -27.34 -25.77 25.30
CA GLU A 56 -28.23 -24.66 24.86
C GLU A 56 -27.48 -23.45 24.28
N ALA A 57 -26.22 -23.25 24.68
CA ALA A 57 -25.34 -22.22 24.14
C ALA A 57 -24.92 -22.52 22.68
N LYS A 58 -24.87 -23.81 22.29
CA LYS A 58 -24.51 -24.23 20.93
C LYS A 58 -25.69 -24.05 19.98
N ASN A 59 -25.48 -23.32 18.89
CA ASN A 59 -26.51 -22.98 17.89
C ASN A 59 -27.76 -22.33 18.51
N ASN A 60 -27.56 -21.43 19.49
CA ASN A 60 -28.64 -20.70 20.10
C ASN A 60 -29.45 -19.92 19.02
N ALA A 61 -30.79 -20.03 19.05
CA ALA A 61 -31.65 -19.44 18.02
C ALA A 61 -31.53 -17.90 17.90
N SER A 62 -31.24 -17.20 19.00
CA SER A 62 -31.01 -15.74 18.96
C SER A 62 -29.69 -15.39 18.30
N ILE A 63 -28.65 -16.19 18.54
CA ILE A 63 -27.34 -16.04 17.88
C ILE A 63 -27.46 -16.29 16.38
N LEU A 64 -28.18 -17.33 15.96
CA LEU A 64 -28.40 -17.63 14.54
C LEU A 64 -29.16 -16.51 13.81
N ARG A 65 -30.12 -15.85 14.48
CA ARG A 65 -30.80 -14.65 13.95
C ARG A 65 -29.85 -13.47 13.82
N ASP A 66 -29.04 -13.20 14.84
CA ASP A 66 -28.03 -12.14 14.83
C ASP A 66 -27.03 -12.35 13.67
N ILE A 67 -26.55 -13.58 13.49
CA ILE A 67 -25.65 -13.97 12.38
C ILE A 67 -26.29 -13.74 11.01
N LYS A 68 -27.55 -14.15 10.83
CA LYS A 68 -28.25 -13.96 9.55
C LYS A 68 -28.34 -12.47 9.20
N SER A 69 -28.73 -11.63 10.16
CA SER A 69 -28.80 -10.17 9.97
C SER A 69 -27.42 -9.55 9.66
N MET A 70 -26.34 -10.08 10.24
CA MET A 70 -24.99 -9.62 9.93
C MET A 70 -24.50 -10.06 8.54
N LYS A 71 -25.07 -11.11 7.93
CA LYS A 71 -24.73 -11.52 6.56
C LYS A 71 -25.63 -10.88 5.48
N GLU A 72 -26.80 -10.38 5.85
CA GLU A 72 -27.76 -9.78 4.91
C GLU A 72 -27.22 -8.50 4.24
N GLY A 73 -27.48 -8.37 2.93
CA GLY A 73 -27.18 -7.17 2.15
C GLY A 73 -25.71 -6.96 1.77
N ILE A 74 -24.90 -8.03 1.72
CA ILE A 74 -23.51 -8.01 1.24
C ILE A 74 -23.32 -9.20 0.30
N SER A 75 -23.34 -8.98 -1.01
CA SER A 75 -23.15 -10.00 -2.05
C SER A 75 -21.91 -9.71 -2.89
N ILE A 76 -21.21 -10.77 -3.29
CA ILE A 76 -20.10 -10.68 -4.25
C ILE A 76 -20.72 -10.67 -5.64
N HIS A 77 -20.22 -9.79 -6.50
CA HIS A 77 -20.62 -9.72 -7.90
C HIS A 77 -19.38 -9.46 -8.78
N GLU A 78 -19.50 -9.84 -10.05
CA GLU A 78 -18.48 -9.58 -11.06
C GLU A 78 -18.60 -8.14 -11.57
N ARG A 79 -17.46 -7.52 -11.89
CA ARG A 79 -17.38 -6.17 -12.43
C ARG A 79 -16.55 -6.17 -13.72
N GLU A 80 -16.91 -5.31 -14.67
CA GLU A 80 -16.14 -5.10 -15.90
C GLU A 80 -14.84 -4.31 -15.63
N GLN A 81 -13.78 -4.68 -16.36
CA GLN A 81 -12.51 -3.94 -16.36
C GLN A 81 -12.67 -2.62 -17.10
N LEU A 82 -12.14 -1.53 -16.53
CA LEU A 82 -12.04 -0.27 -17.25
C LEU A 82 -10.84 -0.35 -18.20
N ASP A 83 -11.00 0.07 -19.46
CA ASP A 83 -9.86 0.12 -20.39
C ASP A 83 -9.05 1.41 -20.12
N PRO A 84 -7.76 1.32 -19.72
CA PRO A 84 -6.94 2.52 -19.52
C PRO A 84 -6.78 3.35 -20.80
N MET A 85 -6.99 2.77 -21.99
CA MET A 85 -6.85 3.39 -23.31
C MET A 85 -8.18 3.81 -23.95
N GLU A 86 -9.31 3.70 -23.25
CA GLU A 86 -10.62 4.12 -23.79
C GLU A 86 -10.55 5.60 -24.24
N GLY A 87 -10.92 5.91 -25.49
CA GLY A 87 -10.88 7.27 -26.04
C GLY A 87 -9.47 7.88 -26.19
N VAL A 88 -8.41 7.05 -26.25
CA VAL A 88 -7.03 7.46 -26.56
C VAL A 88 -6.71 7.13 -28.01
N ASP A 89 -6.35 8.17 -28.78
CA ASP A 89 -5.86 8.01 -30.16
C ASP A 89 -4.33 8.08 -30.18
N VAL A 90 -3.70 7.10 -30.83
CA VAL A 90 -2.25 7.03 -31.02
C VAL A 90 -1.97 7.19 -32.51
N SER A 91 -1.58 8.40 -32.89
CA SER A 91 -1.33 8.76 -34.28
C SER A 91 0.17 8.88 -34.55
N ARG A 92 0.57 8.63 -35.80
CA ARG A 92 1.94 8.93 -36.25
C ARG A 92 2.02 10.37 -36.66
N GLU A 93 3.07 11.03 -36.20
CA GLU A 93 3.42 12.37 -36.62
C GLU A 93 3.63 12.41 -38.14
N LYS A 94 3.06 13.41 -38.79
CA LYS A 94 3.36 13.71 -40.18
C LYS A 94 4.64 14.55 -40.21
N LYS A 95 5.71 14.00 -40.79
CA LYS A 95 6.95 14.76 -41.00
C LYS A 95 6.64 16.06 -41.76
N MET A 96 7.18 17.17 -41.28
CA MET A 96 7.22 18.38 -42.08
C MET A 96 8.10 18.14 -43.31
N GLU A 97 7.51 18.33 -44.49
CA GLU A 97 8.28 18.34 -45.73
C GLU A 97 9.15 19.59 -45.76
N VAL A 98 10.46 19.38 -45.96
CA VAL A 98 11.40 20.48 -46.21
C VAL A 98 11.17 20.91 -47.65
N ARG A 99 10.38 21.97 -47.85
CA ARG A 99 10.22 22.56 -49.17
C ARG A 99 11.25 23.67 -49.34
N ILE A 100 12.33 23.37 -50.06
CA ILE A 100 13.23 24.39 -50.56
C ILE A 100 12.52 25.02 -51.78
N PRO A 101 12.56 26.34 -51.94
CA PRO A 101 11.92 26.96 -53.09
C PRO A 101 12.59 26.48 -54.39
N GLU A 102 11.76 26.24 -55.40
CA GLU A 102 12.19 25.75 -56.71
C GLU A 102 13.29 26.64 -57.31
N ILE A 103 13.25 27.97 -57.18
CA ILE A 103 14.34 28.83 -57.67
C ILE A 103 15.70 28.55 -57.00
N PHE A 104 15.72 28.12 -55.73
CA PHE A 104 16.97 27.78 -55.05
C PHE A 104 17.44 26.38 -55.44
N GLU A 105 16.52 25.44 -55.64
CA GLU A 105 16.83 24.14 -56.25
C GLU A 105 17.36 24.34 -57.68
N ASP A 106 16.69 25.13 -58.53
CA ASP A 106 17.10 25.44 -59.91
C ASP A 106 18.45 26.16 -59.99
N VAL A 107 18.66 27.21 -59.18
CA VAL A 107 19.96 27.92 -59.11
C VAL A 107 21.09 26.97 -58.66
N MET A 108 20.76 25.89 -57.96
CA MET A 108 21.73 24.89 -57.47
C MET A 108 21.82 23.63 -58.37
N GLU A 109 20.76 23.22 -59.06
CA GLU A 109 20.64 22.03 -59.94
C GLU A 109 21.07 22.31 -61.38
N TYR A 110 20.90 23.54 -61.89
CA TYR A 110 21.47 23.98 -63.18
C TYR A 110 22.99 24.05 -63.08
N ARG A 111 23.67 22.89 -63.14
CA ARG A 111 25.12 22.72 -62.99
C ARG A 111 25.94 23.87 -63.59
N PRO A 112 26.70 24.60 -62.75
CA PRO A 112 28.06 24.99 -63.04
C PRO A 112 28.95 24.27 -62.01
N ILE A 113 28.92 22.92 -62.04
CA ILE A 113 29.58 22.06 -61.04
C ILE A 113 31.12 22.15 -61.05
N GLU A 114 31.73 22.97 -61.91
CA GLU A 114 33.17 23.27 -61.79
C GLU A 114 33.47 24.66 -61.25
N SER A 115 32.47 25.50 -60.95
CA SER A 115 32.78 26.84 -60.46
C SER A 115 31.67 27.59 -59.73
N TYR A 116 31.44 27.18 -58.48
CA TYR A 116 30.87 28.09 -57.48
C TYR A 116 31.74 29.35 -57.35
N THR A 117 33.06 29.22 -57.55
CA THR A 117 33.98 30.33 -57.73
C THR A 117 33.63 31.24 -58.91
N THR A 118 33.10 30.77 -60.04
CA THR A 118 32.86 31.61 -61.24
C THR A 118 31.51 32.32 -61.20
N VAL A 119 30.47 31.74 -60.59
CA VAL A 119 29.19 32.45 -60.36
C VAL A 119 29.35 33.47 -59.23
N LEU A 120 30.01 33.08 -58.13
CA LEU A 120 30.40 34.05 -57.10
C LEU A 120 31.41 35.06 -57.66
N ASP A 121 32.38 34.70 -58.49
CA ASP A 121 33.28 35.66 -59.16
C ASP A 121 32.50 36.58 -60.12
N LEU A 122 31.47 36.08 -60.82
CA LEU A 122 30.60 36.91 -61.66
C LEU A 122 29.82 37.91 -60.81
N LEU A 123 29.29 37.47 -59.67
CA LEU A 123 28.46 38.27 -58.75
C LEU A 123 29.27 39.18 -57.81
N THR A 124 30.52 38.83 -57.50
CA THR A 124 31.36 39.49 -56.49
C THR A 124 32.56 40.26 -57.05
N ASN A 125 33.04 39.96 -58.28
CA ASN A 125 34.13 40.72 -58.91
C ASN A 125 33.67 41.87 -59.82
N ARG A 126 32.36 42.08 -59.99
CA ARG A 126 31.83 43.20 -60.78
C ARG A 126 31.18 44.25 -59.90
N VAL A 127 31.31 45.50 -60.35
CA VAL A 127 31.01 46.72 -59.62
C VAL A 127 29.51 46.85 -59.26
N LEU A 128 28.61 46.02 -59.80
CA LEU A 128 27.28 45.67 -59.25
C LEU A 128 26.57 44.63 -60.17
N ASN A 129 25.88 43.62 -59.60
CA ASN A 129 25.04 42.64 -60.32
C ASN A 129 23.82 42.25 -59.48
N TYR A 130 22.68 42.88 -59.75
CA TYR A 130 21.37 42.57 -59.18
C TYR A 130 20.48 42.02 -60.30
N TYR A 131 19.74 40.94 -60.04
CA TYR A 131 18.90 40.27 -61.03
C TYR A 131 17.45 40.22 -60.57
N VAL A 132 16.52 40.51 -61.49
CA VAL A 132 15.08 40.27 -61.32
C VAL A 132 14.74 38.98 -62.08
N TYR A 133 14.17 38.00 -61.39
CA TYR A 133 13.67 36.77 -61.99
C TYR A 133 12.15 36.66 -61.83
N THR A 134 11.46 36.24 -62.90
CA THR A 134 10.03 35.92 -62.89
C THR A 134 9.75 34.65 -63.70
N PRO A 135 8.89 33.72 -63.25
CA PRO A 135 8.58 32.50 -63.98
C PRO A 135 7.69 32.78 -65.21
N TYR A 136 7.92 32.07 -66.31
CA TYR A 136 7.10 32.11 -67.53
C TYR A 136 5.76 31.37 -67.35
N LEU A 137 4.70 31.83 -68.05
CA LEU A 137 3.32 31.34 -68.01
C LEU A 137 3.15 29.84 -67.68
N GLY A 138 2.93 29.52 -66.39
CA GLY A 138 2.41 28.23 -65.93
C GLY A 138 3.35 27.02 -66.05
N THR A 139 4.61 27.23 -66.44
CA THR A 139 5.64 26.17 -66.47
C THR A 139 6.82 26.56 -65.59
N ILE A 140 7.16 25.69 -64.65
CA ILE A 140 8.22 25.88 -63.64
C ILE A 140 9.63 25.92 -64.28
N GLU A 141 9.78 25.47 -65.53
CA GLU A 141 11.09 25.20 -66.15
C GLU A 141 11.71 26.40 -66.92
N ASP A 142 10.96 27.47 -67.21
CA ASP A 142 11.44 28.61 -68.01
C ASP A 142 11.33 29.94 -67.22
N TRP A 143 12.46 30.61 -67.00
CA TRP A 143 12.58 31.85 -66.21
C TRP A 143 12.97 33.05 -67.09
N ASN A 144 12.21 34.16 -67.00
CA ASN A 144 12.58 35.42 -67.64
C ASN A 144 13.54 36.22 -66.74
N MET A 145 14.67 36.68 -67.30
CA MET A 145 15.74 37.37 -66.57
C MET A 145 15.90 38.82 -67.04
N GLY A 146 15.76 39.76 -66.12
CA GLY A 146 16.15 41.17 -66.33
C GLY A 146 17.45 41.50 -65.58
N THR A 147 18.39 42.20 -66.22
CA THR A 147 19.67 42.61 -65.60
C THR A 147 19.81 44.12 -65.52
N LEU A 148 20.22 44.64 -64.36
CA LEU A 148 20.57 46.06 -64.20
C LEU A 148 22.07 46.26 -64.12
N ARG A 149 22.55 47.25 -64.88
CA ARG A 149 23.84 47.89 -64.65
C ARG A 149 23.58 49.21 -63.93
N PRO A 150 24.11 49.41 -62.73
CA PRO A 150 24.04 50.71 -62.09
C PRO A 150 24.99 51.67 -62.76
N ASP A 151 24.49 52.87 -62.99
CA ASP A 151 25.27 53.93 -63.59
C ASP A 151 26.25 54.51 -62.53
N PRO A 152 27.57 54.58 -62.80
CA PRO A 152 28.52 55.25 -61.94
C PRO A 152 28.24 56.76 -61.74
N PHE A 153 27.33 57.36 -62.51
CA PHE A 153 26.94 58.77 -62.40
C PHE A 153 25.64 58.96 -61.59
N LEU A 154 25.70 58.64 -60.30
CA LEU A 154 24.60 58.88 -59.35
C LEU A 154 24.42 60.39 -59.08
N THR A 155 23.26 60.92 -59.47
CA THR A 155 22.86 62.30 -59.14
C THR A 155 22.25 62.33 -57.74
N ILE A 156 22.85 63.10 -56.82
CA ILE A 156 22.30 63.34 -55.48
C ILE A 156 21.14 64.32 -55.60
N LEU A 157 19.90 63.83 -55.43
CA LEU A 157 18.72 64.67 -55.27
C LEU A 157 18.17 64.42 -53.86
N ASN A 158 18.42 65.36 -52.94
CA ASN A 158 17.91 65.34 -51.55
C ASN A 158 18.18 64.02 -50.78
N GLY A 159 19.42 63.51 -50.79
CA GLY A 159 19.78 62.30 -50.02
C GLY A 159 19.30 60.97 -50.62
N LYS A 160 18.57 60.99 -51.76
CA LYS A 160 18.10 59.80 -52.46
C LYS A 160 19.01 59.44 -53.62
N TYR A 161 19.42 58.18 -53.68
CA TYR A 161 20.22 57.60 -54.76
C TYR A 161 19.27 56.92 -55.75
N THR A 162 19.27 57.31 -57.03
CA THR A 162 18.33 56.76 -58.03
C THR A 162 18.96 55.65 -58.86
N THR A 163 18.20 54.58 -59.12
CA THR A 163 18.53 53.47 -60.02
C THR A 163 17.50 53.39 -61.15
N ASP A 164 17.90 52.86 -62.29
CA ASP A 164 17.01 52.65 -63.44
C ASP A 164 15.97 51.55 -63.17
N TRP A 165 14.82 51.66 -63.83
CA TRP A 165 13.81 50.61 -63.84
C TRP A 165 14.24 49.45 -64.73
N VAL A 166 14.02 48.21 -64.28
CA VAL A 166 14.04 47.01 -65.12
C VAL A 166 12.65 46.81 -65.65
N TYR A 167 12.52 46.73 -66.97
CA TYR A 167 11.29 46.34 -67.62
C TYR A 167 11.35 44.84 -67.91
N VAL A 168 10.31 44.10 -67.53
CA VAL A 168 10.24 42.65 -67.70
C VAL A 168 8.91 42.32 -68.38
N ASP A 169 9.01 41.66 -69.53
CA ASP A 169 7.90 41.01 -70.23
C ASP A 169 7.71 39.61 -69.62
N VAL A 170 6.50 39.29 -69.16
CA VAL A 170 6.19 38.07 -68.41
C VAL A 170 5.52 37.03 -69.30
N ASP A 171 4.91 37.44 -70.42
CA ASP A 171 4.17 36.55 -71.33
C ASP A 171 4.93 36.18 -72.63
N ASN A 172 6.07 36.80 -72.90
CA ASN A 172 6.90 36.53 -74.08
C ASN A 172 8.39 36.26 -73.76
N ALA A 173 9.08 35.55 -74.67
CA ALA A 173 10.45 35.02 -74.45
C ALA A 173 11.59 35.93 -74.98
N ASP A 174 11.28 37.08 -75.57
CA ASP A 174 12.28 38.04 -76.08
C ASP A 174 12.72 39.01 -74.95
N ALA A 175 13.54 38.53 -74.01
CA ALA A 175 14.00 39.29 -72.83
C ALA A 175 15.22 40.21 -73.08
N ASP A 176 15.60 40.47 -74.34
CA ASP A 176 16.99 40.83 -74.67
C ASP A 176 17.29 42.32 -74.98
N ASP A 177 16.35 43.28 -74.85
CA ASP A 177 16.61 44.67 -75.25
C ASP A 177 16.25 45.81 -74.28
N ASN A 178 15.73 45.54 -73.08
CA ASN A 178 15.41 46.60 -72.09
C ASN A 178 14.59 47.75 -72.74
N ASP A 179 13.69 47.36 -73.65
CA ASP A 179 12.85 48.16 -74.52
C ASP A 179 11.47 48.41 -73.85
N ALA A 180 10.80 49.51 -74.21
CA ALA A 180 9.57 49.98 -73.57
C ALA A 180 8.25 49.41 -74.15
N THR A 181 8.30 48.44 -75.06
CA THR A 181 7.16 47.94 -75.83
C THR A 181 6.83 46.49 -75.47
N GLY A 182 5.55 46.17 -75.20
CA GLY A 182 5.11 44.81 -74.82
C GLY A 182 5.21 44.46 -73.32
N ILE A 183 5.57 45.41 -72.44
CA ILE A 183 5.91 45.14 -71.04
C ILE A 183 4.70 44.90 -70.12
N ASP A 184 4.80 43.86 -69.29
CA ASP A 184 3.84 43.52 -68.24
C ASP A 184 4.14 44.19 -66.88
N ILE A 185 5.42 44.32 -66.49
CA ILE A 185 5.84 44.85 -65.19
C ILE A 185 7.14 45.67 -65.27
N ARG A 186 7.39 46.51 -64.25
CA ARG A 186 8.73 47.07 -63.99
C ARG A 186 9.14 46.96 -62.53
N ALA A 187 10.43 46.74 -62.27
CA ALA A 187 10.98 46.60 -60.91
C ALA A 187 12.31 47.37 -60.73
N ARG A 188 12.65 47.79 -59.50
CA ARG A 188 13.96 48.37 -59.16
C ARG A 188 14.32 48.26 -57.67
N ILE A 189 15.61 48.46 -57.35
CA ILE A 189 16.12 48.62 -55.98
C ILE A 189 16.61 50.04 -55.76
N LEU A 190 16.12 50.74 -54.74
CA LEU A 190 16.43 52.14 -54.44
C LEU A 190 16.99 52.30 -53.01
N PRO A 191 18.31 52.55 -52.82
CA PRO A 191 18.88 52.85 -51.52
C PRO A 191 18.66 54.33 -51.11
N VAL A 192 18.38 54.56 -49.83
CA VAL A 192 18.09 55.89 -49.24
C VAL A 192 18.84 56.04 -47.91
N LEU A 193 19.38 57.23 -47.65
CA LEU A 193 19.98 57.61 -46.37
C LEU A 193 19.35 58.93 -45.88
N ASP A 194 18.87 58.99 -44.64
CA ASP A 194 18.40 60.25 -44.05
C ASP A 194 19.42 60.84 -43.05
N ASP A 195 19.41 62.19 -42.98
CA ASP A 195 20.18 63.08 -42.09
C ASP A 195 21.69 62.79 -41.90
N VAL A 196 22.52 63.67 -42.50
CA VAL A 196 23.99 63.57 -42.50
C VAL A 196 24.62 64.47 -41.43
N GLN A 197 25.38 63.91 -40.48
CA GLN A 197 26.33 64.66 -39.65
C GLN A 197 27.79 64.35 -40.06
N THR A 198 28.62 65.39 -40.26
CA THR A 198 29.91 65.26 -40.96
C THR A 198 31.18 65.22 -40.07
N TYR A 199 32.03 64.22 -40.39
CA TYR A 199 33.50 64.03 -40.25
C TYR A 199 34.21 64.17 -38.89
N PRO A 200 35.17 63.27 -38.52
CA PRO A 200 35.70 62.10 -39.26
C PRO A 200 34.96 60.77 -39.03
N LEU A 201 33.98 60.73 -38.13
CA LEU A 201 32.94 59.70 -38.11
C LEU A 201 31.70 60.30 -38.78
N ALA A 202 31.22 59.68 -39.86
CA ALA A 202 29.90 60.00 -40.39
C ALA A 202 28.88 59.10 -39.67
N SER A 203 27.85 59.71 -39.08
CA SER A 203 26.71 59.03 -38.49
C SER A 203 25.48 59.41 -39.31
N TYR A 204 24.70 58.40 -39.68
CA TYR A 204 23.43 58.54 -40.38
C TYR A 204 22.32 58.06 -39.45
N ALA A 205 21.19 58.77 -39.47
CA ALA A 205 20.05 58.42 -38.64
C ALA A 205 19.51 57.04 -39.03
N ASN A 206 19.35 56.81 -40.33
CA ASN A 206 18.84 55.56 -40.90
C ASN A 206 19.42 55.32 -42.31
N GLY A 207 19.37 54.06 -42.74
CA GLY A 207 19.61 53.67 -44.12
C GLY A 207 18.62 52.60 -44.55
N SER A 208 17.98 52.85 -45.69
CA SER A 208 16.87 52.05 -46.22
C SER A 208 17.18 51.54 -47.62
N VAL A 209 16.66 50.35 -47.95
CA VAL A 209 16.67 49.77 -49.29
C VAL A 209 15.23 49.46 -49.69
N TYR A 210 14.72 50.20 -50.67
CA TYR A 210 13.38 50.01 -51.22
C TYR A 210 13.41 49.08 -52.43
N LEU A 211 12.62 48.02 -52.41
CA LEU A 211 12.32 47.16 -53.54
C LEU A 211 10.96 47.62 -54.11
N GLN A 212 10.95 48.14 -55.33
CA GLN A 212 9.74 48.72 -55.94
C GLN A 212 9.32 47.90 -57.15
N VAL A 213 8.02 47.64 -57.25
CA VAL A 213 7.38 46.94 -58.36
C VAL A 213 6.16 47.74 -58.80
N GLU A 214 6.03 47.94 -60.10
CA GLU A 214 4.87 48.59 -60.70
C GLU A 214 4.30 47.72 -61.81
N ASN A 215 2.98 47.53 -61.74
CA ASN A 215 2.22 46.75 -62.70
C ASN A 215 1.87 47.63 -63.90
N MET A 216 2.31 47.22 -65.09
CA MET A 216 2.14 47.95 -66.35
C MET A 216 1.00 47.38 -67.22
N GLY A 217 0.32 46.31 -66.77
CA GLY A 217 -0.75 45.65 -67.53
C GLY A 217 -1.08 44.21 -67.11
N TRP A 218 -0.30 43.60 -66.22
CA TRP A 218 -0.43 42.21 -65.79
C TRP A 218 -1.60 41.98 -64.82
N ASN A 219 -2.39 40.92 -65.02
CA ASN A 219 -3.55 40.61 -64.16
C ASN A 219 -3.52 39.22 -63.50
N ASN A 220 -2.48 38.43 -63.75
CA ASN A 220 -2.36 37.07 -63.20
C ASN A 220 -1.48 37.05 -61.94
N SER A 221 -1.33 35.86 -61.34
CA SER A 221 -0.35 35.62 -60.29
C SER A 221 1.07 35.87 -60.81
N LEU A 222 1.94 36.37 -59.96
CA LEU A 222 3.33 36.67 -60.32
C LEU A 222 4.26 36.50 -59.13
N SER A 223 5.39 35.84 -59.36
CA SER A 223 6.50 35.76 -58.41
C SER A 223 7.68 36.57 -58.96
N ILE A 224 8.23 37.47 -58.16
CA ILE A 224 9.35 38.34 -58.50
C ILE A 224 10.47 38.12 -57.49
N TYR A 225 11.63 37.67 -57.95
CA TYR A 225 12.78 37.42 -57.08
C TYR A 225 13.91 38.41 -57.35
N PHE A 226 14.35 39.05 -56.26
CA PHE A 226 15.43 40.01 -56.21
C PHE A 226 16.71 39.29 -55.74
N LEU A 227 17.63 38.97 -56.65
CA LEU A 227 18.89 38.25 -56.35
C LEU A 227 20.10 39.18 -56.26
N LYS A 228 20.89 39.03 -55.19
CA LYS A 228 22.11 39.82 -54.94
C LYS A 228 23.23 38.99 -54.27
N GLY A 229 24.38 38.93 -54.92
CA GLY A 229 25.62 38.40 -54.32
C GLY A 229 26.34 39.46 -53.48
N ILE A 230 26.89 39.03 -52.33
CA ILE A 230 27.58 39.87 -51.34
C ILE A 230 28.94 39.24 -51.05
N SER A 231 30.01 40.04 -51.01
CA SER A 231 31.35 39.57 -50.60
C SER A 231 31.92 40.49 -49.53
N TYR A 232 32.44 39.90 -48.46
CA TYR A 232 32.98 40.65 -47.32
C TYR A 232 34.10 39.89 -46.61
N ASN A 233 34.96 40.63 -45.93
CA ASN A 233 36.10 40.07 -45.20
C ASN A 233 35.82 40.06 -43.69
N VAL A 234 36.01 38.90 -43.06
CA VAL A 234 35.96 38.74 -41.59
C VAL A 234 37.34 38.29 -41.11
N GLY A 235 38.13 39.21 -40.55
CA GLY A 235 39.51 38.94 -40.16
C GLY A 235 40.42 38.65 -41.36
N LEU A 236 41.01 37.45 -41.41
CA LEU A 236 41.90 36.99 -42.50
C LEU A 236 41.19 36.19 -43.61
N TYR A 237 39.88 35.96 -43.48
CA TYR A 237 39.12 35.10 -44.40
C TYR A 237 38.13 35.93 -45.24
N SER A 238 38.00 35.60 -46.52
CA SER A 238 36.96 36.11 -47.40
C SER A 238 35.72 35.22 -47.32
N ARG A 239 34.56 35.83 -47.09
CA ARG A 239 33.24 35.18 -47.07
C ARG A 239 32.41 35.73 -48.23
N ALA A 240 31.59 34.86 -48.82
CA ALA A 240 30.62 35.28 -49.81
C ALA A 240 29.22 34.86 -49.37
N GLY A 241 28.26 35.76 -49.51
CA GLY A 241 26.85 35.55 -49.23
C GLY A 241 26.00 35.72 -50.47
N LEU A 242 24.86 35.04 -50.52
CA LEU A 242 23.81 35.24 -51.51
C LEU A 242 22.53 35.63 -50.78
N VAL A 243 21.97 36.80 -51.11
CA VAL A 243 20.67 37.27 -50.60
C VAL A 243 19.66 37.21 -51.73
N ILE A 244 18.49 36.64 -51.45
CA ILE A 244 17.37 36.61 -52.37
C ILE A 244 16.13 37.14 -51.66
N VAL A 245 15.44 38.11 -52.25
CA VAL A 245 14.15 38.59 -51.73
C VAL A 245 13.06 38.27 -52.75
N GLY A 246 12.13 37.38 -52.40
CA GLY A 246 10.99 37.02 -53.23
C GLY A 246 9.75 37.79 -52.84
N LEU A 247 9.02 38.29 -53.82
CA LEU A 247 7.69 38.88 -53.68
C LEU A 247 6.74 38.12 -54.59
N GLU A 248 5.78 37.39 -54.02
CA GLU A 248 4.82 36.59 -54.78
C GLU A 248 3.42 37.12 -54.53
N PHE A 249 2.67 37.37 -55.58
CA PHE A 249 1.33 37.92 -55.51
C PHE A 249 0.36 36.98 -56.19
N LYS A 250 -0.79 36.73 -55.56
CA LYS A 250 -1.92 36.06 -56.23
C LYS A 250 -2.47 36.91 -57.38
N LYS A 251 -2.42 38.24 -57.20
CA LYS A 251 -2.68 39.26 -58.22
C LYS A 251 -1.82 40.48 -57.93
N LEU A 252 -1.02 40.92 -58.90
CA LEU A 252 -0.08 42.03 -58.72
C LEU A 252 -0.82 43.39 -58.58
N PRO A 253 -0.61 44.15 -57.49
CA PRO A 253 -1.20 45.47 -57.31
C PRO A 253 -0.58 46.50 -58.27
N LYS A 254 -1.24 47.64 -58.50
CA LYS A 254 -0.74 48.69 -59.42
C LYS A 254 0.67 49.15 -59.07
N TYR A 255 0.93 49.37 -57.79
CA TYR A 255 2.24 49.75 -57.27
C TYR A 255 2.43 49.13 -55.89
N PHE A 256 3.57 48.46 -55.70
CA PHE A 256 3.99 47.86 -54.44
C PHE A 256 5.43 48.23 -54.15
N TYR A 257 5.76 48.46 -52.88
CA TYR A 257 7.14 48.44 -52.46
C TYR A 257 7.33 47.75 -51.11
N ALA A 258 8.47 47.09 -50.97
CA ALA A 258 9.00 46.62 -49.70
C ALA A 258 10.23 47.47 -49.33
N CYS A 259 10.46 47.69 -48.04
CA CYS A 259 11.59 48.43 -47.52
C CYS A 259 12.33 47.58 -46.48
N MET A 260 13.65 47.54 -46.58
CA MET A 260 14.54 46.99 -45.55
C MET A 260 15.39 48.14 -45.01
N GLU A 261 15.29 48.42 -43.71
CA GLU A 261 15.91 49.58 -43.10
C GLU A 261 16.71 49.21 -41.85
N ALA A 262 17.81 49.93 -41.64
CA ALA A 262 18.68 49.81 -40.49
C ALA A 262 19.00 51.20 -39.93
N ASP A 263 18.78 51.38 -38.63
CA ASP A 263 19.00 52.65 -37.94
C ASP A 263 20.40 52.75 -37.32
N ASN A 264 20.80 53.98 -37.00
CA ASN A 264 22.04 54.33 -36.32
C ASN A 264 23.27 53.79 -37.06
N ILE A 265 23.40 54.13 -38.34
CA ILE A 265 24.51 53.68 -39.19
C ILE A 265 25.74 54.55 -38.88
N MET A 266 26.79 53.89 -38.42
CA MET A 266 28.09 54.48 -38.14
C MET A 266 29.09 54.07 -39.19
N LEU A 267 29.79 55.06 -39.76
CA LEU A 267 30.77 54.85 -40.80
C LEU A 267 32.16 55.29 -40.34
N ASP A 268 33.09 54.34 -40.27
CA ASP A 268 34.50 54.59 -39.98
C ASP A 268 35.30 54.53 -41.29
N MET A 269 35.62 55.72 -41.83
CA MET A 269 36.38 55.85 -43.07
C MET A 269 37.86 55.44 -42.91
N ASN A 270 38.40 55.39 -41.68
CA ASN A 270 39.78 54.99 -41.44
C ASN A 270 39.92 53.46 -41.46
N ASP A 271 38.96 52.75 -40.86
CA ASP A 271 38.90 51.28 -40.83
C ASP A 271 38.12 50.70 -42.04
N ARG A 272 37.54 51.57 -42.88
CA ARG A 272 36.63 51.20 -43.99
C ARG A 272 35.56 50.22 -43.54
N SER A 273 34.94 50.54 -42.41
CA SER A 273 33.91 49.71 -41.82
C SER A 273 32.59 50.43 -41.66
N ILE A 274 31.51 49.67 -41.85
CA ILE A 274 30.13 50.09 -41.61
C ILE A 274 29.58 49.26 -40.46
N GLU A 275 28.91 49.92 -39.53
CA GLU A 275 28.24 49.32 -38.38
C GLU A 275 26.85 49.95 -38.21
N ALA A 276 25.86 49.18 -37.78
CA ALA A 276 24.49 49.64 -37.54
C ALA A 276 23.99 49.01 -36.26
N LYS A 277 23.56 49.85 -35.34
CA LYS A 277 23.10 49.43 -34.01
C LYS A 277 21.62 49.04 -33.98
N GLY A 278 20.86 49.42 -35.01
CA GLY A 278 19.41 49.21 -35.07
C GLY A 278 18.63 50.34 -34.40
N PRO A 279 17.28 50.25 -34.34
CA PRO A 279 16.43 49.13 -34.76
C PRO A 279 16.50 48.80 -36.27
N TYR A 280 16.06 47.60 -36.63
CA TYR A 280 16.02 47.11 -38.00
C TYR A 280 14.57 46.89 -38.43
N HIS A 281 14.21 47.27 -39.65
CA HIS A 281 12.84 47.26 -40.13
C HIS A 281 12.67 46.46 -41.42
N ILE A 282 11.54 45.77 -41.54
CA ILE A 282 10.98 45.28 -42.80
C ILE A 282 9.58 45.83 -42.90
N SER A 283 9.32 46.69 -43.89
CA SER A 283 8.00 47.25 -44.12
C SER A 283 7.57 47.11 -45.57
N TRP A 284 6.28 47.24 -45.82
CA TRP A 284 5.74 47.27 -47.18
C TRP A 284 4.56 48.23 -47.29
N TYR A 285 4.28 48.61 -48.53
CA TYR A 285 3.12 49.40 -48.90
C TYR A 285 2.60 48.98 -50.28
N SER A 286 1.28 48.91 -50.41
CA SER A 286 0.56 48.73 -51.66
C SER A 286 -0.41 49.88 -51.89
N SER A 287 -0.50 50.28 -53.15
CA SER A 287 -1.46 51.29 -53.61
C SER A 287 -2.90 50.76 -53.76
N ASP A 288 -3.05 49.45 -53.96
CA ASP A 288 -4.34 48.76 -54.18
C ASP A 288 -4.45 47.52 -53.29
N PHE A 289 -5.69 46.99 -53.14
CA PHE A 289 -5.96 45.79 -52.36
C PHE A 289 -5.17 44.57 -52.84
N ILE A 290 -4.61 43.82 -51.90
CA ILE A 290 -3.91 42.56 -52.16
C ILE A 290 -4.72 41.43 -51.52
N GLU A 291 -5.09 40.41 -52.29
CA GLU A 291 -5.78 39.24 -51.72
C GLU A 291 -4.85 38.44 -50.80
N GLU A 292 -3.65 38.13 -51.29
CA GLU A 292 -2.64 37.32 -50.65
C GLU A 292 -1.28 37.61 -51.30
N PHE A 293 -0.23 37.73 -50.49
CA PHE A 293 1.14 37.81 -51.00
C PHE A 293 2.13 37.06 -50.11
N ASN A 294 3.22 36.58 -50.69
CA ASN A 294 4.36 35.99 -49.99
C ASN A 294 5.54 36.94 -50.02
N LEU A 295 6.12 37.21 -48.86
CA LEU A 295 7.43 37.81 -48.71
C LEU A 295 8.43 36.73 -48.34
N SER A 296 9.40 36.48 -49.21
CA SER A 296 10.45 35.51 -48.96
C SER A 296 11.81 36.19 -48.86
N VAL A 297 12.64 35.77 -47.91
CA VAL A 297 14.03 36.21 -47.75
C VAL A 297 14.91 34.98 -47.60
N TYR A 298 15.90 34.84 -48.48
CA TYR A 298 16.87 33.75 -48.46
C TYR A 298 18.26 34.33 -48.25
N TYR A 299 19.04 33.66 -47.41
CA TYR A 299 20.42 34.00 -47.12
C TYR A 299 21.28 32.74 -47.12
N ALA A 300 22.23 32.65 -48.05
CA ALA A 300 23.21 31.58 -48.07
C ALA A 300 24.62 32.15 -47.83
N GLU A 301 25.40 31.49 -46.97
CA GLU A 301 26.78 31.86 -46.66
C GLU A 301 27.74 30.76 -47.09
N TYR A 302 28.80 31.16 -47.80
CA TYR A 302 29.87 30.31 -48.30
C TYR A 302 31.21 30.67 -47.67
N ARG A 303 31.93 29.67 -47.14
CA ARG A 303 33.26 29.82 -46.54
C ARG A 303 34.35 29.25 -47.44
N SER A 304 35.38 30.06 -47.71
CA SER A 304 36.55 29.61 -48.48
C SER A 304 37.30 28.48 -47.76
N GLY A 305 37.33 27.28 -48.36
CA GLY A 305 38.12 26.13 -47.89
C GLY A 305 37.38 25.09 -47.04
N GLU A 306 36.11 25.30 -46.71
CA GLU A 306 35.25 24.33 -46.00
C GLU A 306 34.11 23.85 -46.92
N ARG A 307 33.83 22.53 -46.93
CA ARG A 307 32.59 21.98 -47.53
C ARG A 307 31.45 22.17 -46.53
N GLY A 308 30.94 23.38 -46.40
CA GLY A 308 29.80 23.67 -45.53
C GLY A 308 29.10 24.95 -45.95
N ASN A 309 27.95 24.82 -46.61
CA ASN A 309 27.08 25.94 -46.93
C ASN A 309 26.14 26.14 -45.75
N SER A 310 26.09 27.34 -45.17
CA SER A 310 24.98 27.67 -44.26
C SER A 310 23.85 28.28 -45.07
N LEU A 311 22.65 27.72 -45.01
CA LEU A 311 21.49 28.21 -45.75
C LEU A 311 20.39 28.57 -44.76
N PHE A 312 19.88 29.79 -44.88
CA PHE A 312 18.71 30.24 -44.16
C PHE A 312 17.64 30.70 -45.13
N TRP A 313 16.39 30.39 -44.83
CA TRP A 313 15.25 30.95 -45.53
C TRP A 313 14.13 31.32 -44.59
N PHE A 314 13.41 32.36 -44.99
CA PHE A 314 12.23 32.89 -44.36
C PHE A 314 11.18 33.10 -45.45
N ASN A 315 9.98 32.55 -45.29
CA ASN A 315 8.86 32.77 -46.19
C ASN A 315 7.67 33.15 -45.33
N ALA A 316 7.11 34.33 -45.55
CA ALA A 316 5.91 34.81 -44.88
C ALA A 316 4.79 34.98 -45.90
N ASN A 317 3.81 34.09 -45.86
CA ASN A 317 2.53 34.23 -46.53
C ASN A 317 1.59 35.10 -45.68
N ILE A 318 1.13 36.19 -46.27
CA ILE A 318 0.29 37.19 -45.59
C ILE A 318 -0.99 37.36 -46.38
N ARG A 319 -2.12 37.18 -45.70
CA ARG A 319 -3.48 37.34 -46.26
C ARG A 319 -4.38 38.07 -45.27
N GLY A 320 -5.53 38.55 -45.74
CA GLY A 320 -6.53 39.13 -44.86
C GLY A 320 -7.14 38.09 -43.91
N ALA A 321 -7.63 38.54 -42.75
CA ALA A 321 -8.54 37.76 -41.89
C ALA A 321 -9.81 37.34 -42.68
N GLU A 322 -10.64 36.44 -42.14
CA GLU A 322 -11.78 35.83 -42.86
C GLU A 322 -12.59 36.83 -43.72
N GLY A 323 -12.49 36.69 -45.06
CA GLY A 323 -13.20 37.54 -46.04
C GLY A 323 -12.56 38.91 -46.34
N GLY A 324 -11.38 39.20 -45.79
CA GLY A 324 -10.63 40.45 -45.96
C GLY A 324 -9.46 40.39 -46.95
N TYR A 325 -8.77 41.52 -47.09
CA TYR A 325 -7.55 41.68 -47.90
C TYR A 325 -6.31 41.72 -47.00
N ALA A 326 -5.14 41.35 -47.54
CA ALA A 326 -3.86 41.52 -46.85
C ALA A 326 -3.61 43.00 -46.51
N PRO A 327 -2.87 43.31 -45.43
CA PRO A 327 -2.59 44.68 -45.04
C PRO A 327 -1.92 45.48 -46.15
N LEU A 328 -2.52 46.62 -46.51
CA LEU A 328 -1.98 47.56 -47.50
C LEU A 328 -0.62 48.12 -47.05
N GLN A 329 -0.45 48.33 -45.75
CA GLN A 329 0.82 48.75 -45.17
C GLN A 329 1.09 47.93 -43.92
N ALA A 330 2.34 47.50 -43.74
CA ALA A 330 2.82 47.03 -42.45
C ALA A 330 4.31 47.33 -42.25
N ASP A 331 4.72 47.33 -40.98
CA ASP A 331 6.09 47.49 -40.52
C ASP A 331 6.39 46.46 -39.43
N ILE A 332 7.47 45.71 -39.62
CA ILE A 332 8.05 44.81 -38.64
C ILE A 332 9.37 45.41 -38.18
N MET A 333 9.42 45.85 -36.94
CA MET A 333 10.60 46.42 -36.31
C MET A 333 11.22 45.43 -35.32
N LEU A 334 12.54 45.29 -35.39
CA LEU A 334 13.38 44.54 -34.46
C LEU A 334 14.38 45.46 -33.77
N GLU A 335 14.25 45.59 -32.45
CA GLU A 335 15.26 46.21 -31.60
C GLU A 335 16.08 45.11 -30.92
N MET A 336 17.41 45.28 -30.92
CA MET A 336 18.34 44.32 -30.35
C MET A 336 19.06 44.90 -29.12
N ASN A 337 19.44 44.06 -28.15
CA ASN A 337 20.29 44.48 -27.02
C ASN A 337 21.78 44.47 -27.42
N GLU A 338 22.53 45.50 -27.01
CA GLU A 338 23.99 45.54 -27.14
C GLU A 338 24.66 44.90 -25.90
N GLY A 339 25.28 43.72 -26.02
CA GLY A 339 26.11 43.11 -24.96
C GLY A 339 25.91 41.60 -24.75
N GLU A 340 26.47 41.06 -23.65
CA GLU A 340 26.26 39.67 -23.22
C GLU A 340 24.87 39.53 -22.57
N GLY A 341 23.88 39.05 -23.31
CA GLY A 341 22.50 38.90 -22.83
C GLY A 341 21.51 38.44 -23.90
N ILE A 342 20.21 38.54 -23.60
CA ILE A 342 19.12 38.19 -24.53
C ILE A 342 19.16 39.16 -25.74
N PRO A 343 19.34 38.66 -26.97
CA PRO A 343 19.64 39.51 -28.13
C PRO A 343 18.44 40.25 -28.70
N LEU A 344 17.24 39.65 -28.71
CA LEU A 344 16.01 40.36 -29.04
C LEU A 344 15.62 41.24 -27.84
N LYS A 345 15.29 42.51 -28.07
CA LYS A 345 14.77 43.42 -27.04
C LYS A 345 13.30 43.74 -27.27
N LEU A 346 12.95 44.00 -28.53
CA LEU A 346 11.60 44.33 -28.95
C LEU A 346 11.35 43.83 -30.37
N LEU A 347 10.29 43.06 -30.57
CA LEU A 347 9.64 42.84 -31.86
C LEU A 347 8.36 43.67 -31.86
N SER A 348 8.18 44.52 -32.86
CA SER A 348 6.94 45.28 -33.06
C SER A 348 6.40 45.03 -34.46
N TYR A 349 5.15 44.64 -34.57
CA TYR A 349 4.39 44.54 -35.80
C TYR A 349 3.28 45.60 -35.78
N THR A 350 3.24 46.41 -36.83
CA THR A 350 2.19 47.43 -37.02
C THR A 350 1.66 47.29 -38.43
N ALA A 351 0.36 47.15 -38.60
CA ALA A 351 -0.28 46.95 -39.90
C ALA A 351 -1.56 47.79 -40.05
N SER A 352 -1.97 48.01 -41.30
CA SER A 352 -3.19 48.76 -41.63
C SER A 352 -4.50 48.02 -41.31
N SER A 353 -4.45 46.70 -41.12
CA SER A 353 -5.59 45.83 -40.83
C SER A 353 -5.13 44.53 -40.18
N GLU A 354 -6.07 43.77 -39.61
CA GLU A 354 -5.85 42.41 -39.11
C GLU A 354 -5.48 41.47 -40.26
N SER A 355 -4.66 40.45 -39.96
CA SER A 355 -4.14 39.54 -40.99
C SER A 355 -3.94 38.11 -40.47
N VAL A 356 -3.90 37.16 -41.40
CA VAL A 356 -3.38 35.81 -41.14
C VAL A 356 -1.94 35.78 -41.65
N ILE A 357 -1.02 35.39 -40.78
CA ILE A 357 0.41 35.37 -41.05
C ILE A 357 0.90 33.92 -40.94
N ASN A 358 1.44 33.40 -42.03
CA ASN A 358 1.99 32.05 -42.11
C ASN A 358 3.48 32.14 -42.47
N ILE A 359 4.34 31.87 -41.50
CA ILE A 359 5.79 32.00 -41.58
C ILE A 359 6.44 30.61 -41.60
N MET A 360 7.22 30.32 -42.62
CA MET A 360 8.12 29.17 -42.68
C MET A 360 9.56 29.64 -42.59
N VAL A 361 10.33 29.05 -41.68
CA VAL A 361 11.75 29.35 -41.47
C VAL A 361 12.53 28.06 -41.60
N GLY A 362 13.66 28.09 -42.30
CA GLY A 362 14.63 26.99 -42.26
C GLY A 362 16.05 27.49 -42.07
N ASP A 363 16.84 26.73 -41.32
CA ASP A 363 18.26 26.97 -41.10
C ASP A 363 19.02 25.66 -41.24
N VAL A 364 20.02 25.67 -42.12
CA VAL A 364 20.94 24.56 -42.38
C VAL A 364 22.31 25.07 -41.98
N ALA A 365 22.74 24.72 -40.76
CA ALA A 365 24.07 25.05 -40.26
C ALA A 365 24.80 23.78 -39.81
N GLU A 366 24.60 23.33 -38.57
CA GLU A 366 25.11 22.04 -38.06
C GLU A 366 24.05 20.93 -38.12
N ASN A 367 22.79 21.29 -37.84
CA ASN A 367 21.60 20.48 -38.03
C ASN A 367 20.69 21.18 -39.04
N VAL A 368 19.75 20.45 -39.64
CA VAL A 368 18.70 21.05 -40.46
C VAL A 368 17.50 21.32 -39.56
N THR A 369 17.18 22.58 -39.33
CA THR A 369 16.01 23.01 -38.55
C THR A 369 14.99 23.61 -39.50
N VAL A 370 13.74 23.15 -39.43
CA VAL A 370 12.62 23.75 -40.15
C VAL A 370 11.53 24.07 -39.14
N ALA A 371 11.12 25.34 -39.08
CA ALA A 371 10.06 25.83 -38.23
C ALA A 371 8.94 26.44 -39.08
N HIS A 372 7.70 26.29 -38.62
CA HIS A 372 6.50 26.77 -39.29
C HIS A 372 5.56 27.34 -38.25
N VAL A 373 5.17 28.60 -38.45
CA VAL A 373 4.33 29.37 -37.56
C VAL A 373 3.12 29.85 -38.34
N ILE A 374 1.92 29.50 -37.91
CA ILE A 374 0.66 30.02 -38.46
C ILE A 374 -0.02 30.79 -37.34
N ALA A 375 -0.25 32.08 -37.54
CA ALA A 375 -1.00 32.93 -36.64
C ALA A 375 -2.26 33.46 -37.35
N ASP A 376 -3.42 33.10 -36.82
CA ASP A 376 -4.73 33.52 -37.34
C ASP A 376 -5.24 34.73 -36.57
N ASP A 377 -5.79 35.71 -37.29
CA ASP A 377 -6.35 36.96 -36.75
C ASP A 377 -5.31 37.77 -35.94
N VAL A 378 -4.11 37.96 -36.52
CA VAL A 378 -3.07 38.82 -35.95
C VAL A 378 -3.56 40.27 -35.94
N PRO A 379 -3.59 40.94 -34.78
CA PRO A 379 -4.11 42.30 -34.65
C PRO A 379 -3.20 43.31 -35.35
N ALA A 380 -3.76 44.49 -35.63
CA ALA A 380 -3.05 45.57 -36.31
C ALA A 380 -1.80 46.05 -35.55
N THR A 381 -1.76 45.88 -34.22
CA THR A 381 -0.56 46.14 -33.43
C THR A 381 -0.21 44.96 -32.52
N LEU A 382 1.04 44.49 -32.61
CA LEU A 382 1.60 43.47 -31.74
C LEU A 382 3.01 43.89 -31.31
N LYS A 383 3.29 43.83 -30.01
CA LYS A 383 4.62 44.11 -29.46
C LYS A 383 5.01 43.01 -28.50
N ILE A 384 6.19 42.43 -28.72
CA ILE A 384 6.82 41.43 -27.87
C ILE A 384 8.11 42.03 -27.35
N ARG A 385 8.21 42.23 -26.04
CA ARG A 385 9.44 42.68 -25.36
C ARG A 385 10.07 41.52 -24.65
N THR A 386 11.40 41.49 -24.66
CA THR A 386 12.18 40.45 -24.00
C THR A 386 13.27 41.06 -23.12
N ASP A 387 13.36 40.60 -21.87
CA ASP A 387 14.31 41.11 -20.89
C ASP A 387 14.98 39.95 -20.09
N SER A 388 16.18 40.19 -19.57
CA SER A 388 16.99 39.22 -18.84
C SER A 388 17.30 39.72 -17.43
N LYS A 389 16.82 39.01 -16.42
CA LYS A 389 17.09 39.33 -15.01
C LYS A 389 18.04 38.27 -14.42
N PRO A 390 19.20 38.64 -13.85
CA PRO A 390 20.01 37.68 -13.09
C PRO A 390 19.25 37.22 -11.84
N SER A 391 19.28 35.91 -11.56
CA SER A 391 18.69 35.30 -10.37
C SER A 391 19.62 34.22 -9.80
N ASP A 392 19.47 33.94 -8.51
CA ASP A 392 20.14 32.84 -7.81
C ASP A 392 19.90 31.45 -8.45
N SER A 393 18.86 31.33 -9.27
CA SER A 393 18.45 30.11 -10.01
C SER A 393 18.92 30.06 -11.47
N GLY A 394 19.68 31.06 -11.93
CA GLY A 394 20.06 31.27 -13.33
C GLY A 394 19.44 32.54 -13.92
N ASN A 395 19.81 32.92 -15.15
CA ASN A 395 19.19 34.07 -15.80
C ASN A 395 17.70 33.78 -16.08
N ILE A 396 16.82 34.69 -15.65
CA ILE A 396 15.38 34.67 -15.92
C ILE A 396 15.13 35.48 -17.18
N THR A 397 14.51 34.85 -18.18
CA THR A 397 13.98 35.52 -19.35
C THR A 397 12.54 35.96 -19.07
N VAL A 398 12.23 37.21 -19.35
CA VAL A 398 10.89 37.79 -19.26
C VAL A 398 10.42 38.10 -20.69
N ILE A 399 9.20 37.70 -21.03
CA ILE A 399 8.54 37.99 -22.29
C ILE A 399 7.23 38.72 -21.98
N ASP A 400 7.15 39.96 -22.42
CA ASP A 400 5.97 40.81 -22.29
C ASP A 400 5.32 40.98 -23.66
N MET A 401 4.11 40.47 -23.83
CA MET A 401 3.33 40.61 -25.05
C MET A 401 2.19 41.61 -24.84
N SER A 402 2.10 42.60 -25.72
CA SER A 402 1.02 43.60 -25.75
C SER A 402 0.47 43.73 -27.16
N MET A 403 -0.85 43.85 -27.28
CA MET A 403 -1.57 43.93 -28.56
C MET A 403 -2.91 44.65 -28.36
N ASP A 404 -3.51 45.15 -29.44
CA ASP A 404 -4.80 45.87 -29.44
C ASP A 404 -6.03 44.99 -29.73
N GLY A 405 -5.84 43.67 -29.73
CA GLY A 405 -6.89 42.66 -29.90
C GLY A 405 -6.47 41.32 -29.30
N ASN A 406 -6.99 40.21 -29.82
CA ASN A 406 -6.58 38.86 -29.44
C ASN A 406 -6.23 38.06 -30.70
N ILE A 407 -5.26 37.16 -30.62
CA ILE A 407 -4.91 36.24 -31.71
C ILE A 407 -5.71 34.96 -31.51
N ARG A 408 -6.50 34.57 -32.52
CA ARG A 408 -7.41 33.41 -32.45
C ARG A 408 -6.65 32.10 -32.21
N SER A 409 -5.61 31.87 -33.02
CA SER A 409 -4.73 30.72 -32.85
C SER A 409 -3.31 31.01 -33.33
N VAL A 410 -2.34 30.46 -32.64
CA VAL A 410 -0.94 30.39 -33.06
C VAL A 410 -0.50 28.93 -33.04
N TRP A 411 -0.15 28.38 -34.19
CA TRP A 411 0.41 27.05 -34.33
C TRP A 411 1.88 27.16 -34.69
N TYR A 412 2.73 26.58 -33.85
CA TYR A 412 4.16 26.47 -34.06
C TYR A 412 4.50 24.98 -34.23
N ASN A 413 5.22 24.66 -35.30
CA ASN A 413 5.72 23.34 -35.59
C ASN A 413 7.19 23.44 -36.00
N GLU A 414 8.07 22.70 -35.35
CA GLU A 414 9.50 22.67 -35.67
C GLU A 414 10.00 21.25 -35.74
N THR A 415 10.81 20.94 -36.74
CA THR A 415 11.51 19.67 -36.87
C THR A 415 13.02 19.92 -37.01
N ILE A 416 13.80 19.28 -36.13
CA ILE A 416 15.26 19.33 -36.14
C ILE A 416 15.77 17.97 -36.59
N TYR A 417 16.51 17.93 -37.70
CA TYR A 417 17.16 16.74 -38.23
C TYR A 417 18.65 16.74 -37.85
N PHE A 418 19.09 15.70 -37.13
CA PHE A 418 20.44 15.62 -36.56
C PHE A 418 21.50 15.13 -37.55
N HIS A 419 22.66 15.78 -37.58
CA HIS A 419 23.87 15.37 -38.32
C HIS A 419 23.64 15.03 -39.81
N THR A 420 22.73 15.76 -40.47
CA THR A 420 22.35 15.49 -41.87
C THR A 420 22.54 16.71 -42.76
N THR A 421 22.68 16.47 -44.06
CA THR A 421 22.64 17.51 -45.10
C THR A 421 21.26 17.53 -45.76
N VAL A 422 20.98 18.59 -46.54
CA VAL A 422 19.74 18.75 -47.32
C VAL A 422 19.46 17.55 -48.26
N GLU A 423 20.48 16.81 -48.69
CA GLU A 423 20.29 15.66 -49.60
C GLU A 423 19.86 14.36 -48.88
N ASN A 424 20.02 14.24 -47.55
CA ASN A 424 19.87 12.98 -46.81
C ASN A 424 18.87 13.04 -45.62
N TYR A 425 18.07 14.10 -45.48
CA TYR A 425 17.22 14.29 -44.30
C TYR A 425 16.01 13.32 -44.21
N THR A 426 15.52 12.75 -45.31
CA THR A 426 14.31 11.89 -45.31
C THR A 426 14.44 10.64 -44.42
N LYS A 427 15.67 10.16 -44.18
CA LYS A 427 16.00 9.03 -43.30
C LYS A 427 16.73 9.42 -42.01
N ALA A 428 16.92 10.72 -41.77
CA ALA A 428 17.68 11.19 -40.60
C ALA A 428 16.86 11.06 -39.31
N GLN A 429 17.58 10.90 -38.19
CA GLN A 429 17.00 11.04 -36.86
C GLN A 429 16.53 12.49 -36.68
N HIS A 430 15.33 12.64 -36.14
CA HIS A 430 14.73 13.95 -35.95
C HIS A 430 14.01 14.05 -34.61
N LYS A 431 13.81 15.29 -34.19
CA LYS A 431 12.98 15.67 -33.06
C LYS A 431 12.05 16.78 -33.51
N SER A 432 10.77 16.65 -33.21
CA SER A 432 9.73 17.61 -33.54
C SER A 432 9.13 18.24 -32.28
N VAL A 433 8.84 19.53 -32.38
CA VAL A 433 8.20 20.36 -31.35
C VAL A 433 6.94 20.96 -31.95
N PHE A 434 5.80 20.69 -31.32
CA PHE A 434 4.53 21.30 -31.65
C PHE A 434 4.07 22.13 -30.46
N LEU A 435 3.62 23.36 -30.72
CA LEU A 435 3.00 24.23 -29.74
C LEU A 435 1.81 24.93 -30.40
N GLY A 436 0.62 24.72 -29.87
CA GLY A 436 -0.60 25.40 -30.28
C GLY A 436 -1.08 26.29 -29.15
N LEU A 437 -1.32 27.56 -29.43
CA LEU A 437 -1.96 28.50 -28.51
C LEU A 437 -3.30 28.92 -29.13
N ARG A 438 -4.37 28.95 -28.35
CA ARG A 438 -5.67 29.49 -28.78
C ARG A 438 -6.12 30.58 -27.81
N ASN A 439 -6.79 31.61 -28.35
CA ASN A 439 -7.23 32.79 -27.62
C ASN A 439 -6.07 33.54 -26.95
N LEU A 440 -4.97 33.76 -27.68
CA LEU A 440 -3.80 34.44 -27.15
C LEU A 440 -4.09 35.94 -26.98
N SER A 441 -4.13 36.37 -25.73
CA SER A 441 -4.29 37.77 -25.30
C SER A 441 -2.94 38.38 -24.92
N PRO A 442 -2.87 39.66 -24.50
CA PRO A 442 -1.72 40.17 -23.77
C PRO A 442 -1.32 39.20 -22.65
N LEU A 443 -0.02 38.93 -22.56
CA LEU A 443 0.56 37.85 -21.77
C LEU A 443 1.85 38.34 -21.12
N HIS A 444 2.00 38.05 -19.84
CA HIS A 444 3.29 38.16 -19.14
C HIS A 444 3.83 36.76 -18.86
N PHE A 445 5.04 36.48 -19.35
CA PHE A 445 5.71 35.22 -19.12
C PHE A 445 7.12 35.45 -18.54
N GLU A 446 7.41 34.84 -17.40
CA GLU A 446 8.78 34.81 -16.85
C GLU A 446 9.26 33.37 -16.70
N GLY A 447 10.53 33.11 -17.01
CA GLY A 447 11.18 32.01 -16.32
C GLY A 447 12.64 31.72 -16.64
N ALA A 448 13.13 30.65 -16.01
CA ALA A 448 14.55 30.32 -15.90
C ALA A 448 15.09 29.56 -17.13
N PHE A 449 15.27 30.27 -18.24
CA PHE A 449 15.98 29.77 -19.43
C PHE A 449 16.83 30.88 -20.04
N GLY A 450 17.99 30.49 -20.55
CA GLY A 450 18.83 31.37 -21.35
C GLY A 450 18.46 31.25 -22.82
N ILE A 451 18.21 32.39 -23.46
CA ILE A 451 18.26 32.51 -24.91
C ILE A 451 19.75 32.60 -25.31
N GLN A 452 20.15 31.93 -26.40
CA GLN A 452 21.53 32.03 -26.87
C GLN A 452 21.87 33.50 -27.18
N PRO A 453 22.99 34.04 -26.66
CA PRO A 453 23.43 35.38 -27.02
C PRO A 453 23.82 35.38 -28.50
N MET A 454 23.35 36.40 -29.22
CA MET A 454 23.75 36.60 -30.61
C MET A 454 25.25 36.94 -30.66
N PRO A 455 26.02 36.44 -31.66
CA PRO A 455 27.39 36.89 -31.85
C PRO A 455 27.42 38.43 -32.01
N PRO A 456 28.40 39.12 -31.39
CA PRO A 456 28.49 40.57 -31.47
C PRO A 456 28.57 41.02 -32.94
N PRO A 457 28.02 42.19 -33.29
CA PRO A 457 28.16 42.75 -34.64
C PRO A 457 29.64 42.71 -35.07
N SER A 458 29.96 41.89 -36.06
CA SER A 458 31.23 42.01 -36.78
C SER A 458 31.23 43.35 -37.52
N ARG A 459 32.35 44.04 -37.66
CA ARG A 459 32.40 45.22 -38.54
C ARG A 459 32.31 44.78 -40.00
N PHE A 460 31.41 45.38 -40.78
CA PHE A 460 31.36 45.12 -42.22
C PHE A 460 32.48 45.90 -42.90
N ARG A 461 33.56 45.22 -43.30
CA ARG A 461 34.69 45.84 -43.99
C ARG A 461 34.51 45.73 -45.49
N PHE A 462 34.46 46.87 -46.17
CA PHE A 462 34.31 46.95 -47.61
C PHE A 462 35.64 47.22 -48.32
N ASN A 463 35.75 46.78 -49.57
CA ASN A 463 36.95 46.93 -50.39
C ASN A 463 37.05 48.37 -50.96
N ALA A 464 38.27 48.84 -51.23
CA ALA A 464 38.55 50.16 -51.81
C ALA A 464 37.93 50.37 -53.19
N THR A 465 37.70 49.28 -53.93
CA THR A 465 37.27 49.27 -55.33
C THR A 465 35.76 49.16 -55.49
N THR A 466 35.02 48.93 -54.41
CA THR A 466 33.55 48.82 -54.43
C THR A 466 32.94 50.23 -54.29
N PRO A 467 32.01 50.65 -55.17
CA PRO A 467 31.29 51.92 -55.00
C PRO A 467 30.60 51.96 -53.65
N PHE A 468 30.63 53.14 -53.00
CA PHE A 468 30.05 53.33 -51.67
C PHE A 468 28.58 52.89 -51.61
N ILE A 469 27.78 53.22 -52.63
CA ILE A 469 26.34 52.86 -52.69
C ILE A 469 26.12 51.35 -52.79
N ALA A 470 26.99 50.63 -53.51
CA ALA A 470 26.95 49.17 -53.51
C ALA A 470 27.28 48.61 -52.13
N ALA A 471 28.38 49.07 -51.53
CA ALA A 471 28.81 48.61 -50.21
C ALA A 471 27.76 48.88 -49.12
N LEU A 472 27.05 50.00 -49.20
CA LEU A 472 25.98 50.35 -48.28
C LEU A 472 24.73 49.48 -48.49
N THR A 473 24.32 49.25 -49.74
CA THR A 473 23.17 48.38 -50.06
C THR A 473 23.44 46.94 -49.62
N ASP A 474 24.64 46.43 -49.90
CA ASP A 474 25.11 45.12 -49.46
C ASP A 474 25.08 45.01 -47.94
N PHE A 475 25.55 46.04 -47.24
CA PHE A 475 25.54 46.11 -45.78
C PHE A 475 24.11 46.08 -45.22
N ILE A 476 23.19 46.92 -45.70
CA ILE A 476 21.81 46.96 -45.17
C ILE A 476 21.11 45.62 -45.40
N LEU A 477 21.19 45.07 -46.61
CA LEU A 477 20.56 43.78 -46.94
C LEU A 477 21.15 42.63 -46.11
N GLU A 478 22.48 42.56 -45.94
CA GLU A 478 23.13 41.56 -45.09
C GLU A 478 22.73 41.71 -43.62
N ARG A 479 22.68 42.95 -43.11
CA ARG A 479 22.34 43.21 -41.71
C ARG A 479 20.89 42.92 -41.41
N VAL A 480 19.96 43.46 -42.18
CA VAL A 480 18.52 43.21 -41.95
C VAL A 480 18.27 41.70 -42.09
N SER A 481 18.71 41.06 -43.17
CA SER A 481 18.49 39.62 -43.38
C SER A 481 19.14 38.75 -42.29
N SER A 482 20.37 39.06 -41.87
CA SER A 482 21.03 38.30 -40.79
C SER A 482 20.38 38.52 -39.42
N ARG A 483 19.92 39.73 -39.11
CA ARG A 483 19.24 40.04 -37.84
C ARG A 483 17.86 39.40 -37.77
N PHE A 484 17.11 39.41 -38.86
CA PHE A 484 15.84 38.67 -38.98
C PHE A 484 16.07 37.15 -38.96
N ARG A 485 17.15 36.63 -39.58
CA ARG A 485 17.59 35.24 -39.43
C ARG A 485 17.78 34.86 -37.97
N TRP A 486 18.57 35.64 -37.24
CA TRP A 486 18.84 35.38 -35.83
C TRP A 486 17.61 35.55 -34.94
N ALA A 487 16.76 36.53 -35.23
CA ALA A 487 15.46 36.65 -34.56
C ALA A 487 14.61 35.40 -34.79
N GLY A 488 14.56 34.88 -36.02
CA GLY A 488 13.89 33.63 -36.36
C GLY A 488 14.43 32.43 -35.58
N VAL A 489 15.76 32.25 -35.53
CA VAL A 489 16.42 31.18 -34.75
C VAL A 489 16.15 31.30 -33.25
N VAL A 490 16.13 32.53 -32.73
CA VAL A 490 15.83 32.78 -31.32
C VAL A 490 14.36 32.47 -31.02
N LEU A 491 13.43 33.01 -31.82
CA LEU A 491 11.99 32.82 -31.66
C LEU A 491 11.61 31.34 -31.83
N SER A 492 12.23 30.63 -32.77
CA SER A 492 12.03 29.19 -32.97
C SER A 492 12.59 28.38 -31.80
N GLY A 493 13.67 28.83 -31.18
CA GLY A 493 14.21 28.21 -29.98
C GLY A 493 13.36 28.39 -28.72
N ILE A 494 12.51 29.41 -28.63
CA ILE A 494 11.74 29.72 -27.41
C ILE A 494 10.81 28.56 -27.01
N PRO A 495 9.95 28.00 -27.88
CA PRO A 495 9.09 26.86 -27.53
C PRO A 495 9.84 25.68 -26.90
N ASP A 496 10.95 25.21 -27.50
CA ASP A 496 11.75 24.12 -26.93
C ASP A 496 12.37 24.51 -25.57
N LYS A 497 12.84 25.76 -25.45
CA LYS A 497 13.34 26.26 -24.16
C LYS A 497 12.24 26.32 -23.12
N VAL A 498 11.04 26.78 -23.46
CA VAL A 498 9.87 26.84 -22.59
C VAL A 498 9.47 25.48 -22.05
N LEU A 499 9.40 24.49 -22.94
CA LEU A 499 9.14 23.11 -22.55
C LEU A 499 10.29 22.54 -21.67
N SER A 500 11.52 23.02 -21.86
CA SER A 500 12.69 22.61 -21.06
C SER A 500 12.85 23.34 -19.71
N MET A 501 12.22 24.50 -19.51
CA MET A 501 12.41 25.39 -18.34
C MET A 501 12.11 24.71 -17.01
N LEU A 502 11.13 23.82 -17.05
CA LEU A 502 10.73 23.12 -15.85
C LEU A 502 11.78 22.07 -15.43
N GLY A 503 12.87 21.89 -16.23
CA GLY A 503 14.02 20.95 -16.32
C GLY A 503 15.17 21.01 -15.31
N LYS A 504 15.48 22.20 -14.79
CA LYS A 504 16.63 22.44 -13.91
C LYS A 504 16.28 23.43 -12.78
N GLY A 505 15.43 23.05 -11.83
CA GLY A 505 15.14 23.91 -10.66
C GLY A 505 14.66 25.30 -11.06
N GLY A 506 13.70 25.31 -12.00
CA GLY A 506 13.27 26.50 -12.72
C GLY A 506 12.09 27.20 -12.06
N ARG A 507 12.00 28.50 -12.34
CA ARG A 507 10.81 29.31 -12.10
C ARG A 507 10.08 29.50 -13.42
N ALA A 508 8.77 29.33 -13.42
CA ALA A 508 7.86 29.66 -14.51
C ALA A 508 6.69 30.45 -13.94
N TYR A 509 6.45 31.63 -14.49
CA TYR A 509 5.32 32.49 -14.18
C TYR A 509 4.60 32.82 -15.48
N LEU A 510 3.29 32.62 -15.50
CA LEU A 510 2.43 32.96 -16.60
C LEU A 510 1.14 33.58 -16.04
N GLU A 511 0.80 34.75 -16.56
CA GLU A 511 -0.44 35.45 -16.26
C GLU A 511 -1.06 35.91 -17.59
N ALA A 512 -2.27 35.41 -17.85
CA ALA A 512 -3.04 35.74 -19.03
C ALA A 512 -4.29 36.55 -18.62
N GLU A 513 -4.63 37.58 -19.39
CA GLU A 513 -5.81 38.41 -19.14
C GLU A 513 -7.12 37.65 -19.44
N TYR A 514 -7.07 36.71 -20.39
CA TYR A 514 -8.18 35.84 -20.80
C TYR A 514 -7.76 34.36 -20.78
N PRO A 515 -8.72 33.41 -20.74
CA PRO A 515 -8.42 31.98 -20.67
C PRO A 515 -7.62 31.51 -21.89
N LEU A 516 -6.38 31.04 -21.64
CA LEU A 516 -5.45 30.56 -22.65
C LEU A 516 -5.54 29.04 -22.77
N SER A 517 -5.70 28.53 -23.99
CA SER A 517 -5.58 27.09 -24.26
C SER A 517 -4.23 26.78 -24.91
N VAL A 518 -3.56 25.76 -24.42
CA VAL A 518 -2.20 25.36 -24.81
C VAL A 518 -2.18 23.88 -25.18
N PHE A 519 -1.88 23.59 -26.44
CA PHE A 519 -1.50 22.27 -26.91
C PHE A 519 0.01 22.19 -27.07
N PHE A 520 0.63 21.08 -26.69
CA PHE A 520 2.04 20.86 -26.97
C PHE A 520 2.34 19.39 -27.24
N ALA A 521 3.32 19.14 -28.12
CA ALA A 521 3.87 17.82 -28.34
C ALA A 521 5.37 17.87 -28.60
N LEU A 522 6.12 17.00 -27.92
CA LEU A 522 7.54 16.77 -28.12
C LEU A 522 7.71 15.31 -28.53
N THR A 523 8.06 15.05 -29.78
CA THR A 523 8.07 13.69 -30.32
C THR A 523 9.11 13.51 -31.42
N SER A 524 9.43 12.26 -31.76
CA SER A 524 10.22 11.91 -32.94
C SER A 524 9.42 11.07 -33.95
N LYS A 525 8.18 10.68 -33.63
CA LYS A 525 7.40 9.73 -34.44
C LYS A 525 5.91 9.64 -34.12
N THR A 526 5.54 9.70 -32.84
CA THR A 526 4.19 9.31 -32.38
C THR A 526 3.61 10.38 -31.47
N VAL A 527 2.35 10.73 -31.69
CA VAL A 527 1.59 11.69 -30.87
C VAL A 527 0.42 10.94 -30.25
N VAL A 528 0.19 11.18 -28.96
CA VAL A 528 -0.94 10.59 -28.23
C VAL A 528 -1.94 11.70 -27.92
N ASN A 529 -3.18 11.50 -28.38
CA ASN A 529 -4.28 12.43 -28.21
C ASN A 529 -5.43 11.76 -27.46
N VAL A 530 -6.34 12.57 -26.92
CA VAL A 530 -7.58 12.13 -26.28
C VAL A 530 -8.75 12.63 -27.12
N GLU A 531 -9.71 11.75 -27.44
CA GLU A 531 -10.81 12.06 -28.37
C GLU A 531 -11.79 13.12 -27.84
N ASN A 532 -11.83 13.33 -26.51
CA ASN A 532 -12.69 14.32 -25.88
C ASN A 532 -12.04 15.71 -25.88
N GLU A 533 -12.49 16.60 -26.77
CA GLU A 533 -11.96 17.96 -26.95
C GLU A 533 -12.06 18.85 -25.69
N SER A 534 -12.89 18.51 -24.70
CA SER A 534 -13.05 19.29 -23.47
C SER A 534 -12.20 18.78 -22.30
N MET A 535 -11.43 17.70 -22.51
CA MET A 535 -10.63 17.06 -21.47
C MET A 535 -9.17 17.52 -21.57
N MET A 536 -8.67 18.16 -20.52
CA MET A 536 -7.24 18.40 -20.40
C MET A 536 -6.54 17.06 -20.30
N TYR A 537 -5.41 16.91 -20.98
CA TYR A 537 -4.66 15.67 -20.91
C TYR A 537 -3.17 15.88 -20.98
N PHE A 538 -2.47 14.85 -20.52
CA PHE A 538 -1.04 14.79 -20.59
C PHE A 538 -0.59 13.34 -20.74
N SER A 539 0.19 13.06 -21.77
CA SER A 539 0.49 11.70 -22.21
C SER A 539 1.98 11.47 -22.41
N PHE A 540 2.42 10.28 -22.02
CA PHE A 540 3.75 9.75 -22.28
C PHE A 540 3.68 8.50 -23.11
N TYR A 541 4.53 8.45 -24.12
CA TYR A 541 4.64 7.30 -25.00
C TYR A 541 6.10 6.89 -25.14
N ASN A 542 6.39 5.64 -24.80
CA ASN A 542 7.69 5.02 -24.94
C ASN A 542 7.58 3.75 -25.80
N GLU A 543 8.27 3.75 -26.94
CA GLU A 543 8.30 2.61 -27.89
C GLU A 543 9.65 1.88 -27.92
N SER A 544 10.56 2.15 -26.96
CA SER A 544 11.89 1.51 -26.96
C SER A 544 11.78 -0.02 -26.95
N GLY A 545 12.28 -0.70 -27.99
CA GLY A 545 12.30 -2.17 -28.04
C GLY A 545 11.59 -2.84 -29.22
N VAL A 546 11.00 -2.09 -30.15
CA VAL A 546 10.46 -2.64 -31.40
C VAL A 546 11.47 -2.44 -32.54
N GLY A 547 12.41 -3.38 -32.69
CA GLY A 547 13.11 -3.66 -33.96
C GLY A 547 14.16 -2.67 -34.49
N ASP A 548 14.12 -1.39 -34.13
CA ASP A 548 15.09 -0.38 -34.58
C ASP A 548 15.75 0.30 -33.36
N ASN A 549 17.04 0.66 -33.46
CA ASN A 549 17.86 1.28 -32.41
C ASN A 549 17.41 2.70 -31.99
N GLU A 550 16.13 3.04 -32.15
CA GLU A 550 15.58 4.37 -31.87
C GLU A 550 14.64 4.32 -30.67
N VAL A 551 15.04 4.99 -29.60
CA VAL A 551 14.14 5.27 -28.46
C VAL A 551 13.23 6.43 -28.90
N SER A 552 11.98 6.14 -29.29
CA SER A 552 10.97 7.19 -29.45
C SER A 552 10.28 7.43 -28.11
N LEU A 553 10.73 8.48 -27.42
CA LEU A 553 10.02 9.05 -26.28
C LEU A 553 9.19 10.24 -26.78
N SER A 554 7.89 10.22 -26.50
CA SER A 554 6.97 11.31 -26.84
C SER A 554 6.25 11.81 -25.60
N VAL A 555 6.10 13.13 -25.52
CA VAL A 555 5.35 13.85 -24.49
C VAL A 555 4.34 14.73 -25.20
N CYS A 556 3.05 14.58 -24.89
CA CYS A 556 2.01 15.44 -25.46
C CYS A 556 1.06 15.91 -24.36
N GLY A 557 0.39 17.04 -24.57
CA GLY A 557 -0.65 17.49 -23.67
C GLY A 557 -1.49 18.63 -24.23
N SER A 558 -2.67 18.78 -23.64
CA SER A 558 -3.57 19.90 -23.87
C SER A 558 -4.05 20.43 -22.53
N ILE A 559 -3.92 21.73 -22.33
CA ILE A 559 -4.39 22.47 -21.14
C ILE A 559 -5.31 23.57 -21.64
N ASP A 560 -6.55 23.57 -21.19
CA ASP A 560 -7.55 24.55 -21.62
C ASP A 560 -7.87 25.53 -20.49
N ASP A 561 -8.31 26.72 -20.87
CA ASP A 561 -8.80 27.78 -19.97
C ASP A 561 -7.87 28.18 -18.81
N MET A 562 -6.55 28.16 -19.02
CA MET A 562 -5.57 28.58 -18.03
C MET A 562 -5.52 30.11 -17.91
N LEU A 563 -5.61 30.63 -16.67
CA LEU A 563 -5.51 32.06 -16.36
C LEU A 563 -4.17 32.40 -15.70
N TYR A 564 -3.70 31.53 -14.81
CA TYR A 564 -2.52 31.78 -13.99
C TYR A 564 -1.73 30.51 -13.76
N LEU A 565 -0.41 30.59 -13.88
CA LEU A 565 0.53 29.55 -13.49
C LEU A 565 1.72 30.18 -12.79
N ASN A 566 1.99 29.73 -11.56
CA ASN A 566 3.22 30.04 -10.86
C ASN A 566 3.83 28.75 -10.34
N ALA A 567 4.92 28.34 -10.97
CA ALA A 567 5.66 27.14 -10.63
C ALA A 567 7.11 27.49 -10.31
N THR A 568 7.57 27.16 -9.12
CA THR A 568 8.99 27.20 -8.74
C THR A 568 9.43 25.82 -8.31
N THR A 569 10.50 25.29 -8.90
CA THR A 569 11.08 23.97 -8.57
C THR A 569 12.51 24.13 -8.04
N GLY A 570 12.94 23.26 -7.11
CA GLY A 570 14.22 23.40 -6.40
C GLY A 570 14.28 22.62 -5.09
N LYS A 571 14.84 23.21 -4.03
CA LYS A 571 14.78 22.62 -2.65
C LYS A 571 13.35 22.58 -2.10
N GLU A 572 12.52 23.50 -2.54
CA GLU A 572 11.10 23.59 -2.26
C GLU A 572 10.40 23.72 -3.61
N ALA A 573 9.24 23.08 -3.76
CA ALA A 573 8.41 23.18 -4.94
C ALA A 573 7.11 23.90 -4.57
N HIS A 574 6.77 24.95 -5.31
CA HIS A 574 5.51 25.67 -5.17
C HIS A 574 4.86 25.69 -6.54
N ILE A 575 3.66 25.13 -6.66
CA ILE A 575 2.88 25.10 -7.90
C ILE A 575 1.51 25.66 -7.56
N CYS A 576 1.14 26.75 -8.22
CA CYS A 576 -0.19 27.36 -8.16
C CYS A 576 -0.70 27.48 -9.59
N VAL A 577 -1.89 26.94 -9.84
CA VAL A 577 -2.55 27.02 -11.16
C VAL A 577 -3.97 27.50 -10.96
N GLU A 578 -4.41 28.44 -11.80
CA GLU A 578 -5.80 28.88 -11.86
C GLU A 578 -6.38 28.75 -13.27
N PHE A 579 -7.59 28.22 -13.33
CA PHE A 579 -8.39 28.00 -14.53
C PHE A 579 -9.67 28.82 -14.46
N ALA A 580 -10.22 29.21 -15.61
CA ALA A 580 -11.48 29.95 -15.67
C ALA A 580 -12.67 29.08 -15.23
N GLU A 581 -12.67 27.80 -15.61
CA GLU A 581 -13.70 26.82 -15.30
C GLU A 581 -13.12 25.53 -14.70
N GLU A 582 -14.02 24.62 -14.33
CA GLU A 582 -13.67 23.29 -13.82
C GLU A 582 -13.46 22.34 -15.01
N HIS A 583 -12.30 21.69 -15.09
CA HIS A 583 -11.96 20.81 -16.20
C HIS A 583 -11.58 19.41 -15.71
N PRO A 584 -12.00 18.33 -16.39
CA PRO A 584 -11.43 17.02 -16.15
C PRO A 584 -10.00 16.96 -16.69
N LEU A 585 -9.10 16.29 -15.94
CA LEU A 585 -7.71 16.07 -16.35
C LEU A 585 -7.43 14.58 -16.45
N ARG A 586 -6.81 14.16 -17.56
CA ARG A 586 -6.37 12.78 -17.77
C ARG A 586 -4.86 12.69 -18.00
N ALA A 587 -4.18 11.94 -17.16
CA ALA A 587 -2.79 11.56 -17.38
C ALA A 587 -2.73 10.17 -18.03
N ILE A 588 -1.86 9.98 -19.02
CA ILE A 588 -1.71 8.72 -19.77
C ILE A 588 -0.22 8.35 -19.82
N MET A 589 0.09 7.07 -19.63
CA MET A 589 1.43 6.51 -19.84
C MET A 589 1.32 5.19 -20.58
N ILE A 590 2.00 5.12 -21.71
CA ILE A 590 2.14 3.95 -22.57
C ILE A 590 3.62 3.61 -22.67
N ASP A 591 4.00 2.44 -22.17
CA ASP A 591 5.35 1.91 -22.29
C ASP A 591 5.26 0.51 -22.91
N ASN A 592 5.44 0.47 -24.23
CA ASN A 592 5.36 -0.77 -24.99
C ASN A 592 6.53 -1.71 -24.66
N ALA A 593 7.70 -1.17 -24.26
CA ALA A 593 8.87 -1.95 -23.88
C ALA A 593 8.58 -2.86 -22.69
N ASN A 594 7.95 -2.28 -21.67
CA ASN A 594 7.64 -2.92 -20.41
C ASN A 594 6.21 -3.49 -20.35
N ARG A 595 5.45 -3.41 -21.45
CA ARG A 595 4.04 -3.82 -21.54
C ARG A 595 3.18 -3.15 -20.46
N ILE A 596 3.34 -1.83 -20.31
CA ILE A 596 2.61 -1.01 -19.34
C ILE A 596 1.68 -0.06 -20.08
N ARG A 597 0.40 -0.07 -19.70
CA ARG A 597 -0.58 0.93 -20.11
C ARG A 597 -1.24 1.45 -18.85
N SER A 598 -1.28 2.76 -18.66
CA SER A 598 -1.91 3.34 -17.48
C SER A 598 -2.54 4.68 -17.79
N SER A 599 -3.63 4.97 -17.10
CA SER A 599 -4.31 6.26 -17.16
C SER A 599 -4.83 6.67 -15.78
N THR A 600 -4.67 7.95 -15.45
CA THR A 600 -5.24 8.56 -14.24
C THR A 600 -6.22 9.64 -14.65
N TYR A 601 -7.46 9.51 -14.20
CA TYR A 601 -8.54 10.47 -14.42
C TYR A 601 -8.79 11.27 -13.16
N LEU A 602 -8.82 12.59 -13.30
CA LEU A 602 -9.33 13.53 -12.30
C LEU A 602 -10.63 14.11 -12.86
N TYR A 603 -11.76 13.70 -12.31
CA TYR A 603 -13.08 14.01 -12.88
C TYR A 603 -13.51 15.47 -12.73
N ASN A 604 -12.80 16.26 -11.92
CA ASN A 604 -13.07 17.68 -11.71
C ASN A 604 -11.85 18.37 -11.08
N VAL A 605 -10.99 19.00 -11.89
CA VAL A 605 -9.90 19.86 -11.39
C VAL A 605 -10.49 21.21 -10.98
N PRO A 606 -10.37 21.61 -9.70
CA PRO A 606 -10.90 22.88 -9.22
C PRO A 606 -10.24 24.08 -9.91
N ARG A 607 -10.99 25.19 -10.01
CA ARG A 607 -10.53 26.47 -10.59
C ARG A 607 -9.21 27.00 -10.05
N SER A 608 -8.85 26.69 -8.81
CA SER A 608 -7.55 27.08 -8.24
C SER A 608 -7.02 25.93 -7.40
N ALA A 609 -5.79 25.51 -7.71
CA ALA A 609 -5.07 24.43 -7.06
C ALA A 609 -3.65 24.86 -6.69
N LYS A 610 -3.27 24.60 -5.44
CA LYS A 610 -1.97 24.93 -4.87
C LYS A 610 -1.33 23.68 -4.27
N ILE A 611 -0.07 23.44 -4.64
CA ILE A 611 0.78 22.38 -4.09
C ILE A 611 2.07 23.03 -3.61
N ASP A 612 2.32 22.96 -2.31
CA ASP A 612 3.56 23.39 -1.68
C ASP A 612 4.30 22.16 -1.14
N ALA A 613 5.49 21.86 -1.64
CA ALA A 613 6.35 20.78 -1.13
C ALA A 613 7.65 21.38 -0.59
N ALA A 614 7.87 21.26 0.73
CA ALA A 614 9.06 21.77 1.39
C ALA A 614 9.66 20.70 2.31
N GLY A 615 10.90 20.30 2.03
CA GLY A 615 11.63 19.29 2.78
C GLY A 615 10.91 17.94 2.87
N GLN A 616 10.27 17.69 4.01
CA GLN A 616 9.59 16.44 4.34
C GLN A 616 8.06 16.56 4.30
N THR A 617 7.50 17.70 3.89
CA THR A 617 6.04 17.96 3.92
C THR A 617 5.54 18.36 2.54
N ILE A 618 4.39 17.82 2.14
CA ILE A 618 3.61 18.24 0.97
C ILE A 618 2.27 18.75 1.49
N PHE A 619 1.98 20.00 1.21
CA PHE A 619 0.70 20.64 1.48
C PHE A 619 -0.03 20.85 0.17
N TYR A 620 -1.28 20.41 0.14
CA TYR A 620 -2.18 20.58 -0.98
C TYR A 620 -3.40 21.38 -0.52
N GLN A 621 -3.79 22.36 -1.32
CA GLN A 621 -4.96 23.20 -1.08
C GLN A 621 -5.66 23.56 -2.40
N VAL A 622 -6.99 23.53 -2.41
CA VAL A 622 -7.82 24.06 -3.50
C VAL A 622 -8.78 25.13 -3.01
N SER A 623 -9.41 25.85 -3.97
CA SER A 623 -10.40 26.90 -3.70
C SER A 623 -11.50 26.47 -2.69
N SER A 624 -11.89 27.41 -1.83
CA SER A 624 -12.85 27.18 -0.74
C SER A 624 -14.19 26.66 -1.26
N GLY A 625 -14.61 25.48 -0.80
CA GLY A 625 -15.87 24.84 -1.20
C GLY A 625 -15.75 23.86 -2.37
N ALA A 626 -14.62 23.85 -3.09
CA ALA A 626 -14.33 22.87 -4.12
C ALA A 626 -13.60 21.65 -3.54
N SER A 627 -13.89 20.46 -4.06
CA SER A 627 -13.21 19.20 -3.74
C SER A 627 -13.03 18.41 -5.02
N PHE A 628 -11.88 17.76 -5.19
CA PHE A 628 -11.75 16.75 -6.24
C PHE A 628 -12.78 15.66 -5.98
N GLN A 629 -13.78 15.55 -6.87
CA GLN A 629 -14.83 14.56 -6.71
C GLN A 629 -14.24 13.15 -6.75
N ASN A 630 -13.56 12.80 -7.84
CA ASN A 630 -13.02 11.46 -8.02
C ASN A 630 -11.65 11.52 -8.69
N MET A 631 -10.70 10.75 -8.16
CA MET A 631 -9.45 10.37 -8.83
C MET A 631 -9.54 8.87 -9.12
N VAL A 632 -9.39 8.46 -10.37
CA VAL A 632 -9.39 7.03 -10.76
C VAL A 632 -8.14 6.74 -11.56
N HIS A 633 -7.30 5.84 -11.06
CA HIS A 633 -6.12 5.34 -11.75
C HIS A 633 -6.39 3.90 -12.21
N VAL A 634 -6.19 3.64 -13.50
CA VAL A 634 -6.32 2.32 -14.12
C VAL A 634 -4.99 1.98 -14.79
N SER A 635 -4.53 0.74 -14.62
CA SER A 635 -3.28 0.30 -15.23
C SER A 635 -3.27 -1.19 -15.52
N GLU A 636 -2.59 -1.54 -16.61
CA GLU A 636 -2.30 -2.90 -17.04
C GLU A 636 -0.78 -3.08 -17.08
N PHE A 637 -0.28 -4.06 -16.32
CA PHE A 637 1.12 -4.46 -16.27
C PHE A 637 1.22 -5.92 -16.73
N GLY A 638 1.57 -6.15 -18.00
CA GLY A 638 1.52 -7.49 -18.57
C GLY A 638 0.10 -8.06 -18.51
N ASP A 639 -0.11 -9.10 -17.69
CA ASP A 639 -1.42 -9.76 -17.50
C ASP A 639 -2.15 -9.30 -16.21
N THR A 640 -1.64 -8.28 -15.51
CA THR A 640 -2.22 -7.79 -14.25
C THR A 640 -2.92 -6.44 -14.44
N TYR A 641 -4.19 -6.38 -14.06
CA TYR A 641 -5.02 -5.18 -13.96
C TYR A 641 -4.96 -4.58 -12.55
N LEU A 642 -4.86 -3.26 -12.46
CA LEU A 642 -4.93 -2.48 -11.23
C LEU A 642 -5.84 -1.28 -11.43
N GLU A 643 -6.79 -1.10 -10.52
CA GLU A 643 -7.64 0.08 -10.40
C GLU A 643 -7.51 0.66 -8.99
N ILE A 644 -7.29 1.97 -8.88
CA ILE A 644 -7.37 2.70 -7.63
C ILE A 644 -8.29 3.89 -7.83
N ALA A 645 -9.37 3.96 -7.06
CA ALA A 645 -10.26 5.10 -7.04
C ALA A 645 -10.28 5.76 -5.65
N ILE A 646 -10.13 7.08 -5.63
CA ILE A 646 -10.28 7.92 -4.45
C ILE A 646 -11.47 8.84 -4.70
N HIS A 647 -12.47 8.75 -3.82
CA HIS A 647 -13.69 9.55 -3.89
C HIS A 647 -13.70 10.59 -2.77
N ASP A 648 -14.17 11.80 -3.10
CA ASP A 648 -14.29 12.99 -2.26
C ASP A 648 -12.98 13.37 -1.55
N LEU A 649 -12.00 13.81 -2.34
CA LEU A 649 -10.72 14.35 -1.82
C LEU A 649 -10.96 15.70 -1.16
N PRO A 650 -10.53 15.92 0.11
CA PRO A 650 -10.79 17.16 0.83
C PRO A 650 -10.10 18.37 0.19
N SER A 651 -10.59 19.57 0.50
CA SER A 651 -10.05 20.85 0.02
C SER A 651 -8.62 21.11 0.48
N GLN A 652 -8.20 20.49 1.58
CA GLN A 652 -6.85 20.59 2.14
C GLN A 652 -6.36 19.23 2.62
N LEU A 653 -5.11 18.91 2.29
CA LEU A 653 -4.45 17.67 2.70
C LEU A 653 -2.97 17.93 2.97
N THR A 654 -2.48 17.36 4.07
CA THR A 654 -1.06 17.46 4.44
C THR A 654 -0.46 16.06 4.48
N MET A 655 0.58 15.84 3.67
CA MET A 655 1.43 14.65 3.72
C MET A 655 2.75 15.01 4.39
N VAL A 656 3.19 14.22 5.36
CA VAL A 656 4.48 14.37 6.02
C VAL A 656 5.25 13.06 5.87
N ASN A 657 6.45 13.10 5.30
CA ASN A 657 7.37 11.98 5.17
C ASN A 657 8.74 12.37 5.71
N ASN A 658 9.02 11.99 6.97
CA ASN A 658 10.30 12.29 7.62
C ASN A 658 11.33 11.14 7.58
N GLY A 659 11.16 10.18 6.67
CA GLY A 659 11.99 8.98 6.54
C GLY A 659 11.61 7.87 7.53
N THR A 660 11.22 8.26 8.75
CA THR A 660 10.72 7.34 9.79
C THR A 660 9.19 7.21 9.78
N VAL A 661 8.48 8.31 9.57
CA VAL A 661 7.01 8.37 9.62
C VAL A 661 6.50 8.99 8.32
N LEU A 662 5.59 8.27 7.68
CA LEU A 662 4.71 8.81 6.66
C LEU A 662 3.33 9.03 7.28
N SER A 663 2.78 10.23 7.23
CA SER A 663 1.40 10.51 7.61
C SER A 663 0.66 11.34 6.57
N ILE A 664 -0.57 10.96 6.28
CA ILE A 664 -1.55 11.72 5.51
C ILE A 664 -2.62 12.16 6.50
N ASN A 665 -2.79 13.46 6.68
CA ASN A 665 -3.80 14.03 7.56
C ASN A 665 -4.73 14.95 6.76
N THR A 666 -6.02 14.84 7.04
CA THR A 666 -7.05 15.74 6.52
C THR A 666 -7.42 16.76 7.60
N THR A 667 -7.54 18.03 7.27
CA THR A 667 -7.86 19.09 8.26
C THR A 667 -9.36 19.36 8.38
N ASP A 668 -10.11 19.30 7.26
CA ASP A 668 -11.46 19.88 7.19
C ASP A 668 -12.56 18.82 6.99
N LYS A 669 -12.37 17.91 6.02
CA LYS A 669 -13.29 16.80 5.66
C LYS A 669 -12.50 15.49 5.52
N HIS A 670 -13.16 14.37 5.75
CA HIS A 670 -12.57 13.04 5.52
C HIS A 670 -12.50 12.72 4.04
N ILE A 671 -11.55 11.87 3.63
CA ILE A 671 -11.58 11.26 2.29
C ILE A 671 -12.81 10.35 2.26
N GLY A 672 -13.70 10.56 1.29
CA GLY A 672 -14.97 9.84 1.18
C GLY A 672 -14.78 8.33 1.09
N SER A 673 -14.00 7.86 0.11
CA SER A 673 -13.58 6.45 0.06
C SER A 673 -12.30 6.21 -0.72
N LEU A 674 -11.61 5.13 -0.37
CA LEU A 674 -10.50 4.54 -1.11
C LEU A 674 -10.94 3.16 -1.59
N PHE A 675 -10.93 2.97 -2.89
CA PHE A 675 -11.25 1.73 -3.56
C PHE A 675 -10.04 1.23 -4.35
N VAL A 676 -9.68 -0.04 -4.20
CA VAL A 676 -8.53 -0.66 -4.86
C VAL A 676 -8.95 -2.02 -5.40
N ILE A 677 -8.65 -2.31 -6.66
CA ILE A 677 -8.79 -3.63 -7.29
C ILE A 677 -7.46 -4.04 -7.89
N ILE A 678 -7.08 -5.30 -7.71
CA ILE A 678 -5.97 -5.94 -8.39
C ILE A 678 -6.46 -7.29 -8.90
N SER A 679 -6.35 -7.56 -10.19
CA SER A 679 -6.77 -8.84 -10.75
C SER A 679 -5.89 -9.26 -11.93
N ASN A 680 -5.69 -10.56 -12.13
CA ASN A 680 -5.12 -11.12 -13.36
C ASN A 680 -6.17 -11.88 -14.21
N GLY A 681 -7.45 -11.66 -13.93
CA GLY A 681 -8.59 -12.26 -14.61
C GLY A 681 -9.88 -11.51 -14.29
N THR A 682 -10.97 -12.24 -14.04
CA THR A 682 -12.26 -11.65 -13.64
C THR A 682 -12.16 -10.77 -12.39
N ILE A 683 -12.87 -9.65 -12.34
CA ILE A 683 -12.90 -8.80 -11.15
C ILE A 683 -14.10 -9.20 -10.30
N GLU A 684 -13.84 -9.51 -9.03
CA GLU A 684 -14.85 -9.74 -8.00
C GLU A 684 -14.82 -8.60 -6.97
N THR A 685 -15.98 -8.03 -6.63
CA THR A 685 -16.09 -6.96 -5.61
C THR A 685 -17.39 -7.05 -4.82
N ILE A 686 -17.55 -6.15 -3.83
CA ILE A 686 -18.69 -6.04 -2.93
C ILE A 686 -19.08 -4.55 -2.81
N ASP A 687 -20.37 -4.21 -2.89
CA ASP A 687 -20.84 -2.80 -2.92
C ASP A 687 -20.58 -1.99 -1.63
N LYS A 688 -20.27 -2.68 -0.54
CA LYS A 688 -20.09 -2.09 0.80
C LYS A 688 -18.64 -2.21 1.25
N PRO A 689 -18.20 -1.44 2.25
CA PRO A 689 -16.82 -1.50 2.73
C PRO A 689 -16.35 -2.93 2.98
N HIS A 690 -15.26 -3.31 2.34
CA HIS A 690 -14.84 -4.69 2.31
C HIS A 690 -13.34 -4.85 2.06
N VAL A 691 -12.87 -6.05 2.36
CA VAL A 691 -11.61 -6.60 1.91
C VAL A 691 -11.93 -7.96 1.31
N LEU A 692 -11.72 -8.13 0.01
CA LEU A 692 -11.99 -9.36 -0.74
C LEU A 692 -10.69 -9.89 -1.32
N VAL A 693 -10.46 -11.20 -1.18
CA VAL A 693 -9.35 -11.92 -1.83
C VAL A 693 -9.87 -13.24 -2.41
N ALA A 694 -9.77 -13.44 -3.71
CA ALA A 694 -10.11 -14.67 -4.39
C ALA A 694 -8.91 -15.19 -5.17
N SER A 695 -8.58 -16.48 -5.05
CA SER A 695 -7.50 -17.09 -5.83
C SER A 695 -7.71 -18.58 -6.10
N ASN A 696 -7.32 -19.06 -7.29
CA ASN A 696 -7.38 -20.48 -7.66
C ASN A 696 -6.06 -21.05 -8.21
N GLY A 697 -4.93 -20.37 -8.00
CA GLY A 697 -3.61 -20.77 -8.47
C GLY A 697 -3.20 -20.12 -9.80
N SER A 698 -4.13 -20.01 -10.76
CA SER A 698 -3.94 -19.22 -12.00
C SER A 698 -4.61 -17.85 -11.92
N PHE A 699 -5.68 -17.75 -11.14
CA PHE A 699 -6.45 -16.54 -10.90
C PHE A 699 -6.10 -15.93 -9.53
N LEU A 700 -6.03 -14.61 -9.48
CA LEU A 700 -5.94 -13.79 -8.28
C LEU A 700 -6.77 -12.53 -8.50
N CYS A 701 -7.72 -12.26 -7.60
CA CYS A 701 -8.43 -10.99 -7.50
C CYS A 701 -8.39 -10.52 -6.04
N ALA A 702 -8.03 -9.26 -5.82
CA ALA A 702 -8.09 -8.60 -4.53
C ALA A 702 -8.83 -7.27 -4.68
N SER A 703 -9.83 -7.01 -3.84
CA SER A 703 -10.60 -5.77 -3.84
C SER A 703 -10.73 -5.21 -2.42
N ILE A 704 -10.52 -3.90 -2.26
CA ILE A 704 -10.56 -3.21 -0.97
C ILE A 704 -11.40 -1.95 -1.12
N LEU A 705 -12.38 -1.76 -0.25
CA LEU A 705 -13.15 -0.53 -0.13
C LEU A 705 -13.13 -0.06 1.33
N ILE A 706 -12.51 1.09 1.57
CA ILE A 706 -12.47 1.76 2.88
C ILE A 706 -13.17 3.10 2.75
N GLN A 707 -14.10 3.41 3.64
CA GLN A 707 -14.85 4.67 3.65
C GLN A 707 -14.41 5.58 4.79
N SER A 708 -14.64 6.88 4.63
CA SER A 708 -14.43 7.94 5.63
C SER A 708 -13.04 7.87 6.28
N ILE A 709 -11.99 8.09 5.50
CA ILE A 709 -10.61 8.05 6.00
C ILE A 709 -10.23 9.43 6.54
N ALA A 710 -10.01 9.51 7.86
CA ALA A 710 -9.62 10.73 8.56
C ALA A 710 -8.09 10.91 8.66
N GLY A 711 -7.33 9.82 8.52
CA GLY A 711 -5.88 9.89 8.48
C GLY A 711 -5.23 8.52 8.30
N LEU A 712 -4.05 8.52 7.69
CA LEU A 712 -3.25 7.33 7.49
C LEU A 712 -1.83 7.61 7.98
N ARG A 713 -1.28 6.73 8.82
CA ARG A 713 0.07 6.89 9.37
C ARG A 713 0.84 5.58 9.30
N TRP A 714 1.96 5.60 8.60
CA TRP A 714 2.98 4.56 8.56
C TRP A 714 4.19 4.98 9.37
N ASN A 715 4.72 4.10 10.20
CA ASN A 715 5.98 4.31 10.92
C ASN A 715 6.95 3.15 10.60
N SER A 716 8.06 3.44 9.93
CA SER A 716 9.03 2.47 9.43
C SER A 716 9.93 1.87 10.52
N GLU A 717 10.19 2.58 11.62
CA GLU A 717 10.94 2.05 12.77
C GLU A 717 10.13 1.01 13.54
N THR A 718 8.88 1.35 13.87
CA THR A 718 7.95 0.45 14.58
C THR A 718 7.26 -0.54 13.66
N LYS A 719 7.32 -0.29 12.34
CA LYS A 719 6.66 -1.02 11.26
C LYS A 719 5.14 -1.11 11.44
N LYS A 720 4.54 -0.06 12.00
CA LYS A 720 3.10 0.03 12.29
C LYS A 720 2.36 0.90 11.28
N LEU A 721 1.26 0.38 10.74
CA LEU A 721 0.27 1.13 9.96
C LEU A 721 -0.92 1.47 10.86
N THR A 722 -1.30 2.74 10.88
CA THR A 722 -2.45 3.26 11.62
C THR A 722 -3.41 3.88 10.63
N ILE A 723 -4.66 3.42 10.63
CA ILE A 723 -5.75 3.99 9.83
C ILE A 723 -6.76 4.58 10.81
N LYS A 724 -7.08 5.86 10.63
CA LYS A 724 -8.09 6.56 11.41
C LYS A 724 -9.33 6.79 10.55
N LEU A 725 -10.48 6.37 11.06
CA LEU A 725 -11.77 6.50 10.39
C LEU A 725 -12.55 7.70 10.95
N GLY A 726 -13.29 8.38 10.08
CA GLY A 726 -14.15 9.52 10.41
C GLY A 726 -15.59 9.12 10.74
N GLU A 727 -16.06 8.02 10.17
CA GLU A 727 -17.41 7.50 10.37
C GLU A 727 -17.42 6.00 10.66
N ARG A 728 -18.50 5.54 11.29
CA ARG A 728 -18.69 4.14 11.69
C ARG A 728 -19.44 3.40 10.58
N TYR A 729 -18.83 2.34 10.08
CA TYR A 729 -19.45 1.48 9.09
C TYR A 729 -19.14 0.00 9.37
N LYS A 730 -19.95 -0.87 8.78
CA LYS A 730 -19.76 -2.32 8.81
C LYS A 730 -18.79 -2.72 7.70
N MET A 731 -17.76 -3.50 8.04
CA MET A 731 -16.80 -4.02 7.06
C MET A 731 -16.87 -5.54 6.98
N ARG A 732 -16.81 -6.07 5.75
CA ARG A 732 -16.70 -7.51 5.51
C ARG A 732 -15.31 -7.87 4.99
N VAL A 733 -14.68 -8.87 5.59
CA VAL A 733 -13.42 -9.47 5.12
C VAL A 733 -13.75 -10.85 4.56
N TYR A 734 -13.62 -11.01 3.26
CA TYR A 734 -13.88 -12.24 2.54
C TYR A 734 -12.61 -12.74 1.87
N ALA A 735 -12.27 -14.01 2.07
CA ALA A 735 -11.15 -14.65 1.39
C ALA A 735 -11.54 -16.06 0.93
N ASN A 736 -11.24 -16.40 -0.33
CA ASN A 736 -11.48 -17.72 -0.89
C ASN A 736 -10.29 -18.15 -1.77
N MET A 737 -9.49 -19.08 -1.26
CA MET A 737 -8.31 -19.60 -1.93
C MET A 737 -8.45 -21.10 -2.16
N SER A 738 -8.31 -21.52 -3.41
CA SER A 738 -8.52 -22.90 -3.85
C SER A 738 -7.28 -23.61 -4.40
N GLY A 739 -6.10 -22.97 -4.34
CA GLY A 739 -4.80 -23.53 -4.73
C GLY A 739 -4.21 -24.57 -3.73
N GLU A 740 -2.88 -24.72 -3.68
CA GLU A 740 -2.19 -25.74 -2.85
C GLU A 740 -2.58 -25.73 -1.36
N LYS A 741 -2.92 -24.55 -0.82
CA LYS A 741 -3.53 -24.40 0.51
C LYS A 741 -4.95 -23.87 0.35
N LYS A 742 -5.93 -24.76 0.46
CA LYS A 742 -7.34 -24.37 0.51
C LYS A 742 -7.60 -23.52 1.76
N PHE A 743 -8.11 -22.31 1.58
CA PHE A 743 -8.44 -21.39 2.66
C PHE A 743 -9.73 -20.64 2.35
N TYR A 744 -10.58 -20.49 3.35
CA TYR A 744 -11.82 -19.73 3.26
C TYR A 744 -12.00 -18.91 4.54
N ALA A 745 -12.32 -17.63 4.39
CA ALA A 745 -12.70 -16.75 5.48
C ALA A 745 -13.89 -15.87 5.07
N ASP A 746 -14.85 -15.71 5.97
CA ASP A 746 -15.94 -14.75 5.85
C ASP A 746 -16.15 -14.10 7.22
N MET A 747 -15.62 -12.90 7.39
CA MET A 747 -15.66 -12.16 8.64
C MET A 747 -16.38 -10.82 8.47
N VAL A 748 -17.08 -10.39 9.50
CA VAL A 748 -17.82 -9.13 9.55
C VAL A 748 -17.52 -8.45 10.88
N ILE A 749 -17.15 -7.17 10.80
CA ILE A 749 -16.92 -6.30 11.95
C ILE A 749 -17.97 -5.19 11.89
N ASP A 750 -18.75 -5.03 12.96
CA ASP A 750 -19.86 -4.08 13.02
C ASP A 750 -19.93 -3.33 14.35
N PRO A 751 -19.68 -2.01 14.38
CA PRO A 751 -18.97 -1.21 13.37
C PRO A 751 -17.43 -1.35 13.44
N MET A 752 -16.71 -0.90 12.41
CA MET A 752 -15.24 -0.84 12.35
C MET A 752 -14.59 0.17 13.32
N PRO A 753 -13.63 -0.24 14.17
CA PRO A 753 -13.00 0.64 15.17
C PRO A 753 -12.48 1.96 14.59
N ASP A 754 -12.63 3.06 15.35
CA ASP A 754 -12.26 4.41 14.90
C ASP A 754 -10.75 4.54 14.58
N GLU A 755 -9.91 3.74 15.26
CA GLU A 755 -8.48 3.66 15.01
C GLU A 755 -8.04 2.19 14.93
N PHE A 756 -7.47 1.81 13.79
CA PHE A 756 -6.96 0.47 13.54
C PHE A 756 -5.44 0.51 13.41
N MET A 757 -4.74 -0.19 14.31
CA MET A 757 -3.28 -0.30 14.31
C MET A 757 -2.84 -1.72 13.94
N LEU A 758 -1.98 -1.84 12.94
CA LEU A 758 -1.47 -3.11 12.44
C LEU A 758 0.07 -3.13 12.46
N ASP A 759 0.67 -4.21 12.99
CA ASP A 759 2.08 -4.53 12.78
C ASP A 759 2.28 -5.05 11.35
N ALA A 760 2.68 -4.16 10.44
CA ALA A 760 2.80 -4.50 9.03
C ALA A 760 4.02 -5.36 8.71
N ALA A 761 5.02 -5.44 9.58
CA ALA A 761 6.17 -6.30 9.34
C ALA A 761 5.85 -7.76 9.62
N GLY A 762 5.18 -8.01 10.74
CA GLY A 762 4.69 -9.33 11.10
C GLY A 762 3.56 -9.79 10.18
N VAL A 763 2.62 -8.90 9.84
CA VAL A 763 1.39 -9.26 9.14
C VAL A 763 1.46 -9.06 7.63
N LEU A 764 2.06 -7.96 7.15
CA LEU A 764 2.05 -7.58 5.74
C LEU A 764 3.39 -7.85 5.03
N GLY A 765 4.45 -8.19 5.78
CA GLY A 765 5.80 -8.32 5.24
C GLY A 765 6.42 -7.01 4.73
N MET A 766 5.78 -5.87 5.03
CA MET A 766 6.22 -4.56 4.60
C MET A 766 7.46 -4.14 5.41
N GLN A 767 8.60 -3.99 4.72
CA GLN A 767 9.81 -3.46 5.34
C GLN A 767 9.98 -1.96 5.15
N SER A 768 9.46 -1.40 4.05
CA SER A 768 9.45 0.04 3.79
C SER A 768 8.32 0.39 2.82
N LEU A 769 7.84 1.63 2.91
CA LEU A 769 6.99 2.26 1.91
C LEU A 769 7.81 3.45 1.39
N SER A 770 8.44 3.31 0.23
CA SER A 770 9.19 4.42 -0.38
C SER A 770 8.22 5.29 -1.16
N LEU A 771 7.97 6.49 -0.67
CA LEU A 771 7.38 7.54 -1.49
C LEU A 771 8.39 8.02 -2.54
N PRO A 772 7.91 8.47 -3.70
CA PRO A 772 8.72 9.22 -4.64
C PRO A 772 9.31 10.43 -3.92
N ASP A 773 10.61 10.65 -4.11
CA ASP A 773 11.24 11.87 -3.65
C ASP A 773 10.87 13.00 -4.61
N LEU A 774 9.82 13.75 -4.27
CA LEU A 774 9.39 14.91 -5.06
C LEU A 774 10.46 16.01 -5.09
N SER A 775 11.44 16.01 -4.17
CA SER A 775 12.56 16.97 -4.21
C SER A 775 13.58 16.66 -5.31
N LYS A 776 13.51 15.50 -5.96
CA LYS A 776 14.31 15.13 -7.13
C LYS A 776 13.67 15.52 -8.46
N ILE A 777 12.47 16.11 -8.44
CA ILE A 777 11.81 16.62 -9.63
C ILE A 777 12.55 17.89 -10.03
N SER A 778 13.39 17.77 -11.06
CA SER A 778 14.07 18.93 -11.61
C SER A 778 13.33 19.54 -12.79
N GLY A 779 12.34 18.82 -13.39
CA GLY A 779 11.89 18.83 -14.80
C GLY A 779 10.39 18.76 -15.16
N VAL A 780 9.90 19.39 -16.26
CA VAL A 780 8.66 18.92 -16.98
C VAL A 780 8.92 17.61 -17.69
N ILE A 781 10.14 17.39 -18.17
CA ILE A 781 10.60 16.06 -18.58
C ILE A 781 10.67 15.09 -17.37
N THR A 782 10.59 15.59 -16.12
CA THR A 782 10.36 14.78 -14.92
C THR A 782 8.91 14.80 -14.41
N PHE A 783 7.98 15.52 -15.04
CA PHE A 783 6.53 15.33 -14.85
C PHE A 783 6.07 13.88 -15.14
N PRO A 784 6.63 13.13 -16.13
CA PRO A 784 6.40 11.69 -16.18
C PRO A 784 6.91 10.99 -14.93
N ASN A 785 7.96 11.48 -14.26
CA ASN A 785 8.42 10.93 -12.98
C ASN A 785 7.53 11.31 -11.79
N ILE A 786 6.73 12.38 -11.88
CA ILE A 786 5.69 12.73 -10.88
C ILE A 786 4.49 11.81 -11.05
N ILE A 787 3.98 11.70 -12.27
CA ILE A 787 2.86 10.82 -12.62
C ILE A 787 3.28 9.35 -12.45
N SER A 788 4.48 8.98 -12.88
CA SER A 788 5.13 7.70 -12.55
C SER A 788 5.45 7.61 -11.07
N GLY A 789 5.62 8.70 -10.34
CA GLY A 789 5.85 8.71 -8.90
C GLY A 789 4.59 8.33 -8.15
N VAL A 790 3.47 9.00 -8.42
CA VAL A 790 2.13 8.63 -7.95
C VAL A 790 1.79 7.22 -8.44
N GLY A 791 2.03 6.93 -9.72
CA GLY A 791 1.89 5.61 -10.32
C GLY A 791 2.78 4.54 -9.66
N LYS A 792 3.99 4.88 -9.20
CA LYS A 792 4.91 4.02 -8.45
C LYS A 792 4.48 3.85 -7.02
N LEU A 793 3.89 4.87 -6.38
CA LEU A 793 3.28 4.72 -5.06
C LEU A 793 2.09 3.77 -5.16
N VAL A 794 1.23 3.98 -6.15
CA VAL A 794 0.07 3.16 -6.49
C VAL A 794 0.50 1.74 -6.89
N SER A 795 1.58 1.55 -7.64
CA SER A 795 2.10 0.23 -8.02
C SER A 795 2.92 -0.46 -6.93
N ASN A 796 3.61 0.30 -6.09
CA ASN A 796 4.20 -0.22 -4.86
C ASN A 796 3.09 -0.67 -3.91
N MET A 797 1.99 0.09 -3.81
CA MET A 797 0.78 -0.37 -3.14
C MET A 797 0.19 -1.60 -3.84
N SER A 798 0.24 -1.70 -5.17
CA SER A 798 -0.28 -2.88 -5.90
C SER A 798 0.58 -4.13 -5.80
N THR A 799 1.85 -4.03 -5.42
CA THR A 799 2.71 -5.20 -5.11
C THR A 799 2.64 -5.56 -3.63
N VAL A 800 2.57 -4.53 -2.79
CA VAL A 800 2.48 -4.68 -1.34
C VAL A 800 1.12 -5.19 -0.92
N LEU A 801 0.01 -4.63 -1.41
CA LEU A 801 -1.35 -4.98 -0.98
C LEU A 801 -1.69 -6.46 -1.23
N PRO A 802 -1.45 -7.06 -2.42
CA PRO A 802 -1.71 -8.48 -2.63
C PRO A 802 -0.83 -9.36 -1.74
N SER A 803 0.46 -9.02 -1.60
CA SER A 803 1.39 -9.76 -0.73
C SER A 803 0.97 -9.68 0.73
N ALA A 804 0.53 -8.49 1.15
CA ALA A 804 0.05 -8.17 2.48
C ALA A 804 -1.28 -8.89 2.79
N MET A 805 -2.20 -8.91 1.82
CA MET A 805 -3.47 -9.62 1.91
C MET A 805 -3.25 -11.13 1.91
N MET A 806 -2.40 -11.67 1.05
CA MET A 806 -2.01 -13.08 1.04
C MET A 806 -1.29 -13.48 2.33
N ARG A 807 -0.50 -12.59 2.93
CA ARG A 807 0.13 -12.78 4.24
C ARG A 807 -0.85 -12.69 5.41
N PHE A 808 -1.79 -11.75 5.41
CA PHE A 808 -2.87 -11.70 6.38
C PHE A 808 -3.76 -12.94 6.32
N VAL A 809 -4.15 -13.33 5.10
CA VAL A 809 -4.94 -14.54 4.83
C VAL A 809 -4.16 -15.80 5.20
N SER A 810 -2.88 -15.87 4.86
CA SER A 810 -2.02 -16.97 5.32
C SER A 810 -1.69 -16.91 6.80
N MET A 811 -1.71 -15.77 7.48
CA MET A 811 -1.61 -15.69 8.95
C MET A 811 -2.87 -16.25 9.61
N LEU A 812 -4.05 -16.00 9.03
CA LEU A 812 -5.29 -16.67 9.45
C LEU A 812 -5.23 -18.19 9.19
N GLY A 813 -4.46 -18.62 8.17
CA GLY A 813 -4.35 -20.02 7.74
C GLY A 813 -3.11 -20.80 8.21
N THR A 814 -2.08 -20.14 8.72
CA THR A 814 -0.79 -20.73 9.11
C THR A 814 -0.46 -20.34 10.54
N TYR A 815 -0.05 -21.35 11.30
CA TYR A 815 0.27 -21.31 12.72
C TYR A 815 1.55 -20.51 13.05
N SER A 816 1.72 -19.31 12.49
CA SER A 816 2.93 -18.50 12.69
C SER A 816 2.90 -17.81 14.05
N THR A 817 3.82 -18.27 14.89
CA THR A 817 4.32 -17.74 16.16
C THR A 817 4.39 -16.20 16.25
N ASN A 818 3.98 -15.64 17.42
CA ASN A 818 4.14 -14.24 17.86
C ASN A 818 3.20 -13.20 17.22
N THR A 819 1.88 -13.41 17.34
CA THR A 819 0.88 -12.40 16.95
C THR A 819 0.52 -11.52 18.15
N GLU A 820 0.68 -10.21 18.02
CA GLU A 820 0.13 -9.20 18.93
C GLU A 820 -0.97 -8.42 18.19
N LEU A 821 -2.19 -8.44 18.72
CA LEU A 821 -3.34 -7.69 18.19
C LEU A 821 -3.80 -6.68 19.24
N SER A 822 -3.83 -5.40 18.86
CA SER A 822 -4.41 -4.35 19.70
C SER A 822 -5.30 -3.42 18.89
N TYR A 823 -6.47 -3.10 19.43
CA TYR A 823 -7.36 -2.08 18.85
C TYR A 823 -7.97 -1.22 19.96
N LYS A 824 -8.36 0.00 19.59
CA LYS A 824 -9.08 0.95 20.42
C LYS A 824 -10.33 1.42 19.69
N ALA A 825 -11.48 1.36 20.34
CA ALA A 825 -12.77 1.74 19.80
C ALA A 825 -13.53 2.60 20.82
N SER A 826 -14.22 3.65 20.37
CA SER A 826 -15.09 4.46 21.23
C SER A 826 -16.38 3.73 21.67
N TYR A 827 -16.61 2.51 21.16
CA TYR A 827 -17.78 1.67 21.38
C TYR A 827 -17.40 0.18 21.44
N ASN A 828 -18.38 -0.68 21.71
CA ASN A 828 -18.20 -2.12 21.81
C ASN A 828 -18.57 -2.85 20.50
N PRO A 829 -17.62 -3.17 19.60
CA PRO A 829 -17.95 -3.78 18.32
C PRO A 829 -18.53 -5.20 18.46
N THR A 830 -19.16 -5.70 17.40
CA THR A 830 -19.49 -7.11 17.24
C THR A 830 -18.62 -7.70 16.13
N ILE A 831 -18.02 -8.87 16.41
CA ILE A 831 -17.23 -9.62 15.44
C ILE A 831 -17.96 -10.93 15.14
N MET A 832 -18.09 -11.22 13.86
CA MET A 832 -18.59 -12.48 13.33
C MET A 832 -17.58 -13.02 12.34
N GLY A 833 -17.28 -14.31 12.36
CA GLY A 833 -16.33 -14.91 11.43
C GLY A 833 -16.52 -16.39 11.24
N GLU A 834 -16.43 -16.85 9.98
CA GLU A 834 -16.21 -18.25 9.62
C GLU A 834 -14.84 -18.38 8.98
N LEU A 835 -14.05 -19.35 9.44
CA LEU A 835 -12.70 -19.61 8.97
C LEU A 835 -12.58 -21.09 8.65
N CYS A 836 -11.94 -21.43 7.55
CA CYS A 836 -11.68 -22.80 7.14
C CYS A 836 -10.32 -22.88 6.44
N VAL A 837 -9.43 -23.69 6.99
CA VAL A 837 -8.18 -24.11 6.36
C VAL A 837 -8.37 -25.56 5.96
N GLY A 838 -8.28 -25.90 4.68
CA GLY A 838 -8.61 -27.24 4.16
C GLY A 838 -9.98 -27.32 3.49
N ASP A 839 -10.77 -28.36 3.79
CA ASP A 839 -12.04 -28.61 3.11
C ASP A 839 -13.21 -27.83 3.74
N ARG A 840 -13.87 -26.99 2.92
CA ARG A 840 -14.99 -26.13 3.32
C ARG A 840 -16.19 -26.92 3.86
N LEU A 841 -16.40 -28.16 3.40
CA LEU A 841 -17.49 -29.02 3.89
C LEU A 841 -17.40 -29.29 5.41
N ALA A 842 -16.21 -29.18 6.01
CA ALA A 842 -16.02 -29.36 7.43
C ALA A 842 -16.71 -28.27 8.29
N LEU A 843 -17.06 -27.11 7.71
CA LEU A 843 -17.76 -26.02 8.43
C LEU A 843 -19.14 -26.43 8.96
N GLU A 844 -19.78 -27.44 8.35
CA GLU A 844 -21.06 -27.99 8.82
C GLU A 844 -20.94 -28.64 10.21
N ASN A 845 -19.73 -29.08 10.59
CA ASN A 845 -19.45 -29.77 11.84
C ASN A 845 -19.07 -28.82 13.01
N VAL A 846 -18.99 -27.51 12.73
CA VAL A 846 -18.76 -26.45 13.72
C VAL A 846 -20.08 -25.76 14.01
N TYR A 847 -20.33 -25.31 15.24
CA TYR A 847 -21.57 -24.64 15.61
C TYR A 847 -21.32 -23.17 15.95
N TRP A 848 -22.38 -22.38 15.93
CA TRP A 848 -22.35 -20.98 16.35
C TRP A 848 -22.60 -20.84 17.85
N THR A 849 -21.84 -19.99 18.51
CA THR A 849 -21.97 -19.70 19.96
C THR A 849 -21.45 -18.31 20.24
N HIS A 850 -21.81 -17.71 21.38
CA HIS A 850 -21.17 -16.48 21.83
C HIS A 850 -19.78 -16.82 22.37
N GLY A 851 -18.75 -16.55 21.58
CA GLY A 851 -17.36 -16.97 21.79
C GLY A 851 -16.75 -17.57 20.52
N ILE A 852 -15.94 -18.61 20.68
CA ILE A 852 -15.18 -19.24 19.58
C ILE A 852 -15.43 -20.75 19.59
N SER A 853 -15.81 -21.32 18.45
CA SER A 853 -15.85 -22.76 18.23
C SER A 853 -14.83 -23.13 17.16
N VAL A 854 -13.94 -24.09 17.45
CA VAL A 854 -12.92 -24.59 16.52
C VAL A 854 -13.03 -26.10 16.44
N LEU A 855 -12.86 -26.67 15.25
CA LEU A 855 -12.71 -28.09 15.03
C LEU A 855 -11.55 -28.32 14.06
N GLN A 856 -10.56 -29.10 14.49
CA GLN A 856 -9.50 -29.59 13.62
C GLN A 856 -9.71 -31.10 13.39
N HIS A 857 -9.72 -31.50 12.12
CA HIS A 857 -9.79 -32.88 11.69
C HIS A 857 -8.74 -33.15 10.60
N GLY A 858 -7.70 -33.89 10.95
CA GLY A 858 -6.53 -34.07 10.08
C GLY A 858 -5.85 -32.73 9.77
N ASN A 859 -5.68 -32.44 8.47
CA ASN A 859 -5.10 -31.18 8.00
C ASN A 859 -6.13 -30.05 7.82
N CYS A 860 -7.42 -30.32 8.13
CA CYS A 860 -8.48 -29.33 8.01
C CYS A 860 -8.80 -28.71 9.39
N THR A 861 -8.81 -27.38 9.46
CA THR A 861 -9.19 -26.61 10.66
C THR A 861 -10.30 -25.64 10.30
N VAL A 862 -11.43 -25.74 10.99
CA VAL A 862 -12.60 -24.88 10.81
C VAL A 862 -12.93 -24.17 12.09
N ALA A 863 -13.34 -22.90 12.01
CA ALA A 863 -13.70 -22.10 13.16
C ALA A 863 -14.89 -21.18 12.88
N ARG A 864 -15.68 -20.94 13.93
CA ARG A 864 -16.77 -19.97 14.00
C ARG A 864 -16.53 -19.05 15.18
N ILE A 865 -16.49 -17.76 14.93
CA ILE A 865 -16.24 -16.71 15.93
C ILE A 865 -17.46 -15.81 15.94
N TYR A 866 -18.12 -15.68 17.09
CA TYR A 866 -19.18 -14.68 17.25
C TYR A 866 -19.11 -14.08 18.64
N VAL A 867 -18.68 -12.83 18.73
CA VAL A 867 -18.56 -12.12 20.01
C VAL A 867 -19.19 -10.74 19.86
N THR A 868 -20.15 -10.43 20.72
CA THR A 868 -20.91 -9.18 20.68
C THR A 868 -20.67 -8.39 21.96
N GLY A 869 -20.53 -7.07 21.82
CA GLY A 869 -20.15 -6.22 22.93
C GLY A 869 -18.66 -6.31 23.28
N MET A 870 -17.81 -6.52 22.26
CA MET A 870 -16.34 -6.59 22.37
C MET A 870 -15.77 -5.40 23.16
N PRO A 871 -14.66 -5.57 23.88
CA PRO A 871 -14.07 -4.49 24.68
C PRO A 871 -13.70 -3.27 23.83
N ARG A 872 -13.71 -2.09 24.45
CA ARG A 872 -13.26 -0.85 23.80
C ARG A 872 -11.77 -0.84 23.56
N GLU A 873 -11.00 -1.52 24.40
CA GLU A 873 -9.58 -1.75 24.18
C GLU A 873 -9.28 -3.22 24.37
N CYS A 874 -8.60 -3.83 23.41
CA CYS A 874 -8.16 -5.22 23.47
C CYS A 874 -6.65 -5.27 23.29
N ALA A 875 -5.97 -6.05 24.12
CA ALA A 875 -4.58 -6.43 23.91
C ALA A 875 -4.48 -7.95 24.00
N MET A 876 -4.19 -8.60 22.88
CA MET A 876 -3.99 -10.05 22.80
C MET A 876 -2.58 -10.35 22.31
N SER A 877 -1.88 -11.24 22.99
CA SER A 877 -0.60 -11.78 22.55
C SER A 877 -0.59 -13.30 22.66
N VAL A 878 -0.19 -13.96 21.57
CA VAL A 878 0.03 -15.41 21.55
C VAL A 878 1.46 -15.67 21.14
N ARG A 879 2.28 -16.15 22.09
CA ARG A 879 3.68 -16.51 21.86
C ARG A 879 3.81 -18.01 21.88
N SER A 880 4.17 -18.60 20.75
CA SER A 880 4.38 -20.03 20.60
C SER A 880 5.88 -20.32 20.58
N GLY A 881 6.32 -21.23 21.44
CA GLY A 881 7.74 -21.54 21.69
C GLY A 881 7.91 -22.89 22.40
N LYS A 882 8.87 -23.00 23.34
CA LYS A 882 8.97 -24.19 24.24
C LYS A 882 7.79 -24.28 25.21
N THR A 883 7.21 -23.13 25.55
CA THR A 883 5.95 -22.96 26.29
C THR A 883 5.10 -21.98 25.51
N ASN A 884 3.79 -22.24 25.40
CA ASN A 884 2.86 -21.33 24.75
C ASN A 884 2.32 -20.35 25.78
N PHE A 885 2.46 -19.06 25.52
CA PHE A 885 1.89 -17.99 26.33
C PHE A 885 0.70 -17.37 25.60
N ILE A 886 -0.41 -17.24 26.31
CA ILE A 886 -1.61 -16.55 25.85
C ILE A 886 -1.91 -15.46 26.86
N ASN A 887 -1.76 -14.20 26.47
CA ASN A 887 -2.22 -13.07 27.29
C ASN A 887 -3.34 -12.35 26.56
N VAL A 888 -4.45 -12.13 27.26
CA VAL A 888 -5.63 -11.43 26.74
C VAL A 888 -6.08 -10.43 27.79
N THR A 889 -6.15 -9.15 27.42
CA THR A 889 -6.70 -8.08 28.25
C THR A 889 -7.84 -7.41 27.49
N PHE A 890 -9.02 -7.44 28.09
CA PHE A 890 -10.23 -6.79 27.60
C PHE A 890 -10.59 -5.63 28.52
N PHE A 891 -10.68 -4.42 27.98
CA PHE A 891 -11.09 -3.23 28.73
C PHE A 891 -12.51 -2.78 28.31
N ASP A 892 -13.38 -2.50 29.28
CA ASP A 892 -14.77 -2.09 29.08
C ASP A 892 -15.59 -3.10 28.23
N PHE A 893 -15.42 -4.40 28.48
CA PHE A 893 -16.19 -5.47 27.84
C PHE A 893 -17.66 -5.44 28.28
N SER A 894 -18.59 -5.40 27.33
CA SER A 894 -20.02 -5.24 27.61
C SER A 894 -20.87 -6.23 26.81
N PRO A 895 -20.81 -7.54 27.12
CA PRO A 895 -21.41 -8.56 26.28
C PRO A 895 -22.94 -8.51 26.28
N LYS A 896 -23.56 -8.77 25.12
CA LYS A 896 -25.03 -8.91 24.99
C LYS A 896 -25.55 -10.14 25.74
N TYR A 897 -24.79 -11.24 25.70
CA TYR A 897 -25.09 -12.49 26.40
C TYR A 897 -24.21 -12.60 27.65
N PRO A 898 -24.75 -12.92 28.84
CA PRO A 898 -24.01 -12.92 30.10
C PRO A 898 -23.07 -14.12 30.27
N TRP A 899 -22.64 -14.74 29.17
CA TRP A 899 -21.80 -15.93 29.13
C TRP A 899 -20.91 -15.92 27.90
N ILE A 900 -19.78 -16.64 27.93
CA ILE A 900 -18.90 -16.85 26.77
C ILE A 900 -18.42 -18.30 26.73
N LEU A 901 -18.37 -18.89 25.54
CA LEU A 901 -17.95 -20.27 25.29
C LEU A 901 -16.78 -20.31 24.31
N PHE A 902 -15.66 -20.88 24.74
CA PHE A 902 -14.56 -21.29 23.88
C PHE A 902 -14.58 -22.81 23.78
N ASP A 903 -14.82 -23.38 22.62
CA ASP A 903 -14.82 -24.84 22.40
C ASP A 903 -13.89 -25.20 21.25
N ILE A 904 -12.69 -25.67 21.59
CA ILE A 904 -11.64 -26.07 20.66
C ILE A 904 -11.59 -27.60 20.64
N ARG A 905 -11.81 -28.21 19.48
CA ARG A 905 -11.86 -29.67 19.33
C ARG A 905 -10.79 -30.16 18.35
N GLY A 906 -10.06 -31.22 18.72
CA GLY A 906 -9.06 -31.88 17.88
C GLY A 906 -7.79 -31.06 17.59
N PHE A 907 -7.64 -29.88 18.18
CA PHE A 907 -6.54 -28.96 17.89
C PHE A 907 -5.23 -29.49 18.47
N MET A 908 -4.26 -29.83 17.62
CA MET A 908 -3.00 -30.48 18.04
C MET A 908 -3.24 -31.74 18.91
N GLU A 909 -4.22 -32.57 18.53
CA GLU A 909 -4.64 -33.75 19.31
C GLU A 909 -5.17 -33.41 20.71
N ARG A 910 -5.75 -32.21 20.90
CA ARG A 910 -6.34 -31.79 22.17
C ARG A 910 -7.72 -31.15 22.00
N ASP A 911 -8.56 -31.38 23.00
CA ASP A 911 -9.80 -30.61 23.17
C ASP A 911 -9.64 -29.66 24.36
N LEU A 912 -10.17 -28.45 24.22
CA LEU A 912 -10.31 -27.49 25.30
C LEU A 912 -11.69 -26.82 25.20
N THR A 913 -12.52 -27.02 26.21
CA THR A 913 -13.78 -26.31 26.39
C THR A 913 -13.67 -25.41 27.61
N MET A 914 -13.92 -24.12 27.45
CA MET A 914 -13.99 -23.15 28.54
C MET A 914 -15.30 -22.39 28.46
N TYR A 915 -16.06 -22.37 29.55
CA TYR A 915 -17.33 -21.67 29.63
C TYR A 915 -17.37 -20.83 30.90
N ALA A 916 -17.61 -19.53 30.73
CA ALA A 916 -17.78 -18.59 31.83
C ALA A 916 -19.18 -17.98 31.79
N GLU A 917 -19.85 -17.93 32.94
CA GLU A 917 -21.21 -17.41 33.12
C GLU A 917 -21.22 -16.26 34.15
N GLY A 918 -22.11 -15.30 33.96
CA GLY A 918 -22.29 -14.16 34.86
C GLY A 918 -21.37 -12.98 34.53
N LEU A 919 -21.02 -12.80 33.26
CA LEU A 919 -20.23 -11.65 32.82
C LEU A 919 -21.10 -10.39 32.82
N GLU A 920 -20.71 -9.41 33.64
CA GLU A 920 -21.39 -8.13 33.75
C GLU A 920 -20.94 -7.15 32.65
N LYS A 921 -21.74 -6.13 32.40
CA LYS A 921 -21.37 -5.05 31.46
C LYS A 921 -20.24 -4.21 32.05
N ARG A 922 -19.42 -3.62 31.19
CA ARG A 922 -18.27 -2.77 31.55
C ARG A 922 -17.23 -3.50 32.42
N SER A 923 -16.99 -4.76 32.10
CA SER A 923 -15.98 -5.59 32.77
C SER A 923 -14.60 -5.36 32.16
N VAL A 924 -13.57 -5.33 33.00
CA VAL A 924 -12.18 -5.48 32.60
C VAL A 924 -11.76 -6.90 32.92
N ILE A 925 -11.32 -7.66 31.91
CA ILE A 925 -10.95 -9.07 32.05
C ILE A 925 -9.50 -9.23 31.60
N SER A 926 -8.66 -9.80 32.46
CA SER A 926 -7.29 -10.15 32.11
C SER A 926 -7.06 -11.64 32.32
N VAL A 927 -6.58 -12.32 31.27
CA VAL A 927 -6.26 -13.74 31.29
C VAL A 927 -4.83 -13.92 30.82
N SER A 928 -4.01 -14.58 31.63
CA SER A 928 -2.67 -15.02 31.25
C SER A 928 -2.57 -16.52 31.46
N ALA A 929 -2.39 -17.28 30.38
CA ALA A 929 -2.30 -18.72 30.42
C ALA A 929 -0.98 -19.20 29.82
N VAL A 930 -0.36 -20.18 30.49
CA VAL A 930 0.84 -20.87 30.05
C VAL A 930 0.50 -22.34 29.83
N LEU A 931 0.63 -22.79 28.58
CA LEU A 931 0.47 -24.19 28.21
C LEU A 931 1.85 -24.77 27.88
N GLY A 932 2.33 -25.69 28.71
CA GLY A 932 3.63 -26.35 28.49
C GLY A 932 3.63 -27.30 27.27
N LYS A 933 4.69 -27.28 26.46
CA LYS A 933 4.93 -28.27 25.40
C LYS A 933 5.81 -29.41 25.93
N LYS A 934 5.62 -30.63 25.41
CA LYS A 934 6.35 -31.87 25.76
C LYS A 934 7.86 -31.63 25.95
N ILE A 935 8.35 -31.82 27.17
CA ILE A 935 9.76 -32.18 27.41
C ILE A 935 9.88 -33.69 27.66
N MET A 936 8.79 -34.35 28.08
CA MET A 936 8.63 -35.81 28.08
C MET A 936 7.18 -36.23 27.75
N PRO A 937 6.92 -37.47 27.30
CA PRO A 937 5.60 -37.95 26.88
C PRO A 937 4.48 -37.95 27.95
N TRP A 938 4.75 -37.47 29.17
CA TRP A 938 3.96 -37.78 30.37
C TRP A 938 3.46 -36.55 31.17
N ASN A 939 3.62 -35.31 30.69
CA ASN A 939 3.36 -34.11 31.50
C ASN A 939 2.26 -33.19 30.96
N LEU A 940 1.19 -32.96 31.73
CA LEU A 940 0.20 -31.89 31.52
C LEU A 940 0.45 -30.77 32.53
N ASN A 941 0.90 -29.60 32.06
CA ASN A 941 1.07 -28.39 32.88
C ASN A 941 0.16 -27.27 32.36
N VAL A 942 -0.80 -26.86 33.20
CA VAL A 942 -1.71 -25.74 32.94
C VAL A 942 -1.52 -24.72 34.05
N SER A 943 -0.96 -23.56 33.71
CA SER A 943 -0.93 -22.40 34.59
C SER A 943 -1.80 -21.31 34.00
N ALA A 944 -2.75 -20.80 34.77
CA ALA A 944 -3.69 -19.76 34.33
C ALA A 944 -3.89 -18.74 35.46
N ASN A 945 -3.74 -17.47 35.10
CA ASN A 945 -4.07 -16.31 35.90
C ASN A 945 -5.28 -15.64 35.28
N PHE A 946 -6.31 -15.43 36.08
CA PHE A 946 -7.55 -14.78 35.70
C PHE A 946 -7.80 -13.63 36.65
N SER A 947 -8.10 -12.44 36.12
CA SER A 947 -8.64 -11.34 36.90
C SER A 947 -9.81 -10.66 36.21
N ILE A 948 -10.76 -10.19 37.01
CA ILE A 948 -11.94 -9.47 36.56
C ILE A 948 -12.28 -8.32 37.51
N SER A 949 -12.49 -7.14 36.95
CA SER A 949 -12.95 -5.95 37.66
C SER A 949 -13.98 -5.21 36.80
N ASP A 950 -14.58 -4.14 37.33
CA ASP A 950 -15.19 -3.13 36.46
C ASP A 950 -14.14 -2.10 36.01
N ILE A 951 -14.56 -1.18 35.13
CA ILE A 951 -13.73 -0.08 34.62
C ILE A 951 -13.27 0.93 35.69
N TYR A 952 -13.83 0.90 36.90
CA TYR A 952 -13.44 1.77 38.03
C TYR A 952 -12.47 1.04 38.97
N GLY A 953 -12.09 -0.20 38.64
CA GLY A 953 -11.20 -1.04 39.46
C GLY A 953 -11.91 -1.79 40.58
N ASN A 954 -13.25 -1.77 40.66
CA ASN A 954 -13.96 -2.56 41.66
C ASN A 954 -13.94 -4.03 41.27
N LYS A 955 -13.61 -4.87 42.24
CA LYS A 955 -13.50 -6.33 42.10
C LYS A 955 -14.87 -6.94 41.79
N ARG A 956 -14.94 -7.79 40.75
CA ARG A 956 -16.16 -8.50 40.31
C ARG A 956 -15.97 -10.01 40.46
N SER A 957 -17.04 -10.79 40.47
CA SER A 957 -16.96 -12.27 40.49
C SER A 957 -17.64 -12.86 39.25
N VAL A 958 -17.15 -14.03 38.81
CA VAL A 958 -17.79 -14.80 37.73
C VAL A 958 -18.69 -15.86 38.37
N LYS A 959 -19.94 -15.94 37.93
CA LYS A 959 -20.94 -16.83 38.54
C LYS A 959 -20.56 -18.30 38.44
N ASN A 960 -20.14 -18.76 37.27
CA ASN A 960 -19.65 -20.13 37.06
C ASN A 960 -18.49 -20.13 36.06
N LEU A 961 -17.45 -20.91 36.34
CA LEU A 961 -16.37 -21.22 35.41
C LEU A 961 -16.26 -22.74 35.25
N TYR A 962 -16.32 -23.18 34.01
CA TYR A 962 -16.19 -24.58 33.62
C TYR A 962 -15.04 -24.72 32.62
N VAL A 963 -14.13 -25.67 32.87
CA VAL A 963 -12.99 -25.97 32.01
C VAL A 963 -12.92 -27.47 31.80
N ARG A 964 -12.80 -27.90 30.55
CA ARG A 964 -12.57 -29.30 30.18
C ARG A 964 -11.40 -29.38 29.21
N ALA A 965 -10.44 -30.23 29.50
CA ALA A 965 -9.28 -30.48 28.64
C ALA A 965 -9.15 -31.98 28.33
N ARG A 966 -8.87 -32.34 27.09
CA ARG A 966 -8.55 -33.72 26.67
C ARG A 966 -7.31 -33.75 25.81
N GLU A 967 -6.56 -34.84 25.90
CA GLU A 967 -5.41 -35.12 25.03
C GLU A 967 -5.58 -36.51 24.41
N TYR A 968 -5.43 -36.60 23.08
CA TYR A 968 -5.63 -37.82 22.29
C TYR A 968 -4.33 -38.63 22.04
N SER A 969 -3.18 -38.15 22.53
CA SER A 969 -1.88 -38.81 22.32
C SER A 969 -1.69 -40.05 23.23
N ALA A 970 -0.61 -40.81 23.02
CA ALA A 970 -0.32 -42.06 23.74
C ALA A 970 -0.39 -41.89 25.28
N GLY A 971 -1.52 -42.29 25.88
CA GLY A 971 -1.80 -42.14 27.31
C GLY A 971 -3.18 -41.53 27.63
N GLU A 972 -3.87 -40.90 26.67
CA GLU A 972 -5.19 -40.24 26.79
C GLU A 972 -5.54 -39.72 28.19
N ARG A 973 -4.97 -38.57 28.59
CA ARG A 973 -5.27 -37.91 29.86
C ARG A 973 -6.34 -36.85 29.66
N ASN A 974 -7.31 -36.80 30.57
CA ASN A 974 -8.43 -35.88 30.48
C ASN A 974 -8.70 -35.24 31.84
N MET A 975 -9.15 -33.98 31.82
CA MET A 975 -9.49 -33.20 33.00
C MET A 975 -10.80 -32.43 32.77
N GLU A 976 -11.62 -32.37 33.79
CA GLU A 976 -12.80 -31.50 33.89
C GLU A 976 -12.73 -30.78 35.24
N LEU A 977 -12.88 -29.46 35.22
CA LEU A 977 -12.80 -28.58 36.37
C LEU A 977 -14.03 -27.69 36.39
N PHE A 978 -14.71 -27.61 37.53
CA PHE A 978 -15.87 -26.76 37.73
C PHE A 978 -15.74 -25.95 39.02
N MET A 979 -15.95 -24.64 38.90
CA MET A 979 -15.86 -23.68 40.00
C MET A 979 -17.06 -22.72 39.97
N PRO A 980 -17.92 -22.74 40.99
CA PRO A 980 -18.95 -21.73 41.18
C PRO A 980 -18.40 -20.50 41.92
N ALA A 981 -18.98 -19.33 41.64
CA ALA A 981 -18.68 -18.06 42.29
C ALA A 981 -17.16 -17.74 42.32
N VAL A 982 -16.54 -17.71 41.14
CA VAL A 982 -15.10 -17.47 40.98
C VAL A 982 -14.75 -16.05 41.45
N PRO A 983 -13.77 -15.89 42.37
CA PRO A 983 -13.30 -14.60 42.85
C PRO A 983 -12.70 -13.70 41.78
N CYS A 984 -12.46 -12.42 42.11
CA CYS A 984 -11.98 -11.41 41.16
C CYS A 984 -10.56 -11.63 40.64
N GLU A 985 -9.77 -12.45 41.32
CA GLU A 985 -8.40 -12.81 40.98
C GLU A 985 -8.24 -14.28 41.37
N VAL A 986 -7.85 -15.10 40.41
CA VAL A 986 -7.63 -16.54 40.56
C VAL A 986 -6.39 -16.96 39.77
N CYS A 987 -5.47 -17.62 40.44
CA CYS A 987 -4.32 -18.30 39.87
C CYS A 987 -4.48 -19.80 40.11
N ILE A 988 -4.45 -20.58 39.03
CA ILE A 988 -4.50 -22.04 39.10
C ILE A 988 -3.27 -22.55 38.37
N ASN A 989 -2.49 -23.37 39.07
CA ASN A 989 -1.38 -24.10 38.49
C ASN A 989 -1.60 -25.59 38.76
N ALA A 990 -1.97 -26.33 37.71
CA ALA A 990 -2.24 -27.74 37.76
C ALA A 990 -1.18 -28.49 36.96
N LEU A 991 -0.49 -29.43 37.62
CA LEU A 991 0.52 -30.29 37.04
C LEU A 991 0.11 -31.75 37.25
N VAL A 992 -0.07 -32.49 36.16
CA VAL A 992 -0.38 -33.92 36.18
C VAL A 992 0.68 -34.68 35.38
N ASN A 993 1.61 -35.28 36.11
CA ASN A 993 2.74 -36.07 35.59
C ASN A 993 2.66 -37.52 36.14
N ASP A 994 3.75 -38.05 36.69
CA ASP A 994 3.75 -39.22 37.59
C ASP A 994 3.28 -38.85 39.01
N SER A 995 3.19 -37.56 39.32
CA SER A 995 2.56 -36.99 40.51
C SER A 995 1.49 -35.97 40.11
N ALA A 996 0.52 -35.72 40.99
CA ALA A 996 -0.49 -34.69 40.79
C ALA A 996 -0.22 -33.51 41.75
N MET A 997 -0.22 -32.30 41.21
CA MET A 997 -0.10 -31.09 42.01
C MET A 997 -1.13 -30.07 41.54
N LEU A 998 -1.92 -29.56 42.47
CA LEU A 998 -2.88 -28.50 42.26
C LEU A 998 -2.53 -27.36 43.22
N CYS A 999 -2.03 -26.26 42.67
CA CYS A 999 -1.87 -25.01 43.38
C CYS A 999 -2.98 -24.06 42.99
N TYR A 1000 -3.58 -23.45 44.01
CA TYR A 1000 -4.67 -22.50 43.90
C TYR A 1000 -4.33 -21.28 44.73
N SER A 1001 -4.50 -20.10 44.15
CA SER A 1001 -4.45 -18.83 44.86
C SER A 1001 -5.58 -17.92 44.37
N ALA A 1002 -6.30 -17.28 45.28
CA ALA A 1002 -7.37 -16.37 44.94
C ALA A 1002 -7.59 -15.27 45.97
N SER A 1003 -8.32 -14.24 45.52
CA SER A 1003 -8.70 -13.08 46.33
C SER A 1003 -9.66 -13.39 47.49
N SER A 1004 -10.49 -14.44 47.38
CA SER A 1004 -11.44 -14.86 48.42
C SER A 1004 -11.64 -16.39 48.42
N THR A 1005 -12.33 -16.90 49.45
CA THR A 1005 -12.62 -18.33 49.58
C THR A 1005 -13.64 -18.77 48.52
N ILE A 1006 -13.49 -20.01 48.02
CA ILE A 1006 -14.43 -20.61 47.06
C ILE A 1006 -15.27 -21.67 47.77
N ARG A 1007 -16.57 -21.69 47.47
CA ARG A 1007 -17.52 -22.64 48.07
C ARG A 1007 -17.11 -24.09 47.84
N TYR A 1008 -16.81 -24.46 46.60
CA TYR A 1008 -16.20 -25.76 46.29
C TYR A 1008 -15.47 -25.74 44.94
N ILE A 1009 -14.50 -26.62 44.77
CA ILE A 1009 -13.85 -26.92 43.49
C ILE A 1009 -14.11 -28.39 43.20
N PHE A 1010 -14.70 -28.68 42.04
CA PHE A 1010 -14.84 -30.05 41.55
C PHE A 1010 -13.85 -30.28 40.41
N ALA A 1011 -13.06 -31.34 40.50
CA ALA A 1011 -12.19 -31.79 39.44
C ALA A 1011 -12.40 -33.29 39.16
N LYS A 1012 -12.43 -33.67 37.88
CA LYS A 1012 -12.47 -35.06 37.43
C LYS A 1012 -11.32 -35.29 36.47
N PHE A 1013 -10.55 -36.35 36.72
CA PHE A 1013 -9.41 -36.77 35.90
C PHE A 1013 -9.67 -38.19 35.38
N TRP A 1014 -9.33 -38.53 34.13
CA TRP A 1014 -9.49 -39.92 33.64
C TRP A 1014 -8.53 -40.30 32.50
N LEU A 1015 -8.27 -41.60 32.37
CA LEU A 1015 -7.37 -42.21 31.37
C LEU A 1015 -8.09 -43.12 30.38
N ARG A 1016 -7.93 -42.92 29.06
CA ARG A 1016 -8.47 -43.72 27.93
C ARG A 1016 -9.99 -43.97 27.88
N SER A 1017 -10.64 -44.13 29.03
CA SER A 1017 -12.04 -44.44 29.23
C SER A 1017 -12.50 -43.85 30.56
N GLU A 1018 -13.71 -43.34 30.63
CA GLU A 1018 -14.30 -42.81 31.86
C GLU A 1018 -14.39 -43.86 32.99
N LYS A 1019 -14.19 -45.14 32.69
CA LYS A 1019 -14.14 -46.22 33.68
C LYS A 1019 -12.94 -46.12 34.63
N ASN A 1020 -11.85 -45.47 34.20
CA ASN A 1020 -10.66 -45.23 35.01
C ASN A 1020 -10.57 -43.74 35.33
N SER A 1021 -11.41 -43.28 36.25
CA SER A 1021 -11.53 -41.87 36.64
C SER A 1021 -11.18 -41.65 38.10
N MET A 1022 -10.64 -40.47 38.40
CA MET A 1022 -10.53 -39.91 39.74
C MET A 1022 -11.39 -38.65 39.86
N TYR A 1023 -12.15 -38.56 40.94
CA TYR A 1023 -12.94 -37.40 41.33
C TYR A 1023 -12.26 -36.73 42.52
N VAL A 1024 -12.22 -35.40 42.50
CA VAL A 1024 -11.72 -34.56 43.58
C VAL A 1024 -12.77 -33.48 43.84
N LEU A 1025 -13.22 -33.35 45.08
CA LEU A 1025 -14.12 -32.31 45.52
C LEU A 1025 -13.52 -31.66 46.76
N LEU A 1026 -13.23 -30.38 46.63
CA LEU A 1026 -12.70 -29.55 47.69
C LEU A 1026 -13.81 -28.59 48.09
N LYS A 1027 -14.16 -28.52 49.37
CA LYS A 1027 -15.22 -27.63 49.88
C LYS A 1027 -14.62 -26.64 50.86
N ASP A 1028 -15.18 -25.42 50.87
CA ASP A 1028 -14.73 -24.30 51.69
C ASP A 1028 -13.24 -23.99 51.43
N VAL A 1029 -12.88 -23.89 50.15
CA VAL A 1029 -11.49 -23.76 49.68
C VAL A 1029 -10.90 -22.40 50.11
N PRO A 1030 -9.79 -22.40 50.85
CA PRO A 1030 -9.18 -21.18 51.38
C PRO A 1030 -8.47 -20.37 50.28
N LYS A 1031 -8.06 -19.14 50.59
CA LYS A 1031 -7.44 -18.22 49.60
C LYS A 1031 -6.23 -18.81 48.90
N ASN A 1032 -5.38 -19.55 49.61
CA ASN A 1032 -4.28 -20.30 49.01
C ASN A 1032 -4.37 -21.76 49.42
N MET A 1033 -4.14 -22.65 48.47
CA MET A 1033 -4.08 -24.09 48.70
C MET A 1033 -3.09 -24.76 47.74
N GLU A 1034 -2.31 -25.69 48.28
CA GLU A 1034 -1.50 -26.63 47.52
C GLU A 1034 -1.93 -28.05 47.91
N LEU A 1035 -2.38 -28.83 46.93
CA LEU A 1035 -2.63 -30.25 47.05
C LEU A 1035 -1.58 -30.98 46.21
N ARG A 1036 -0.75 -31.80 46.84
CA ARG A 1036 0.26 -32.61 46.20
C ARG A 1036 0.02 -34.08 46.49
N ILE A 1037 -0.04 -34.88 45.44
CA ILE A 1037 -0.21 -36.33 45.50
C ILE A 1037 0.98 -36.97 44.81
N THR A 1038 1.77 -37.70 45.58
CA THR A 1038 3.01 -38.33 45.12
C THR A 1038 2.82 -39.85 45.02
N PRO A 1039 3.28 -40.46 43.91
CA PRO A 1039 3.14 -41.88 43.67
C PRO A 1039 3.79 -42.72 44.77
N GLY A 1040 3.10 -43.78 45.18
CA GLY A 1040 3.71 -44.86 45.96
C GLY A 1040 4.58 -45.72 45.04
N HIS A 1041 5.74 -46.18 45.51
CA HIS A 1041 6.62 -47.03 44.70
C HIS A 1041 6.14 -48.48 44.72
N PHE A 1042 5.73 -49.01 43.56
CA PHE A 1042 5.38 -50.42 43.44
C PHE A 1042 6.64 -51.26 43.20
N ASP A 1043 7.07 -51.94 44.25
CA ASP A 1043 8.07 -52.99 44.21
C ASP A 1043 7.54 -54.21 44.99
N ILE A 1044 7.56 -55.37 44.35
CA ILE A 1044 7.05 -56.64 44.89
C ILE A 1044 7.82 -57.08 46.15
N LEU A 1045 9.04 -56.55 46.35
CA LEU A 1045 9.88 -56.80 47.52
C LEU A 1045 9.70 -55.75 48.62
N SER A 1046 8.97 -54.66 48.34
CA SER A 1046 8.74 -53.56 49.27
C SER A 1046 7.49 -53.77 50.14
N PRO A 1047 7.43 -53.19 51.36
CA PRO A 1047 6.27 -53.31 52.24
C PRO A 1047 4.98 -52.72 51.63
N PRO A 1048 3.78 -53.28 51.90
CA PRO A 1048 2.54 -52.79 51.30
C PRO A 1048 2.18 -51.33 51.59
N THR A 1049 2.72 -50.76 52.68
CA THR A 1049 2.61 -49.33 53.02
C THR A 1049 3.22 -48.42 51.96
N THR A 1050 4.24 -48.87 51.23
CA THR A 1050 4.88 -48.11 50.14
C THR A 1050 3.96 -47.91 48.92
N TYR A 1051 2.88 -48.67 48.83
CA TYR A 1051 1.90 -48.58 47.74
C TYR A 1051 0.80 -47.52 47.97
N ILE A 1052 0.73 -46.96 49.19
CA ILE A 1052 -0.23 -45.90 49.53
C ILE A 1052 0.32 -44.55 49.03
N PRO A 1053 -0.47 -43.72 48.31
CA PRO A 1053 -0.06 -42.39 47.90
C PRO A 1053 0.37 -41.53 49.08
N SER A 1054 1.37 -40.69 48.85
CA SER A 1054 1.65 -39.59 49.78
C SER A 1054 0.86 -38.35 49.36
N ILE A 1055 0.17 -37.73 50.31
CA ILE A 1055 -0.69 -36.56 50.14
C ILE A 1055 -0.11 -35.46 51.03
N ASP A 1056 0.20 -34.30 50.47
CA ASP A 1056 0.53 -33.08 51.22
C ASP A 1056 -0.51 -32.03 50.82
N ILE A 1057 -1.30 -31.59 51.80
CA ILE A 1057 -2.26 -30.52 51.69
C ILE A 1057 -1.73 -29.37 52.52
N SER A 1058 -1.53 -28.22 51.90
CA SER A 1058 -1.18 -26.97 52.57
C SER A 1058 -2.22 -25.92 52.21
N ALA A 1059 -2.71 -25.18 53.20
CA ALA A 1059 -3.81 -24.23 53.07
C ALA A 1059 -3.50 -22.94 53.86
N SER A 1060 -4.02 -21.80 53.41
CA SER A 1060 -3.83 -20.51 54.12
C SER A 1060 -4.68 -20.34 55.37
N SER A 1061 -5.67 -21.21 55.59
CA SER A 1061 -6.54 -21.19 56.77
C SER A 1061 -7.13 -22.59 56.98
N PRO A 1062 -7.40 -22.99 58.23
CA PRO A 1062 -8.07 -24.26 58.54
C PRO A 1062 -9.53 -24.23 58.07
N GLY A 1063 -10.16 -25.41 57.95
CA GLY A 1063 -11.60 -25.54 57.65
C GLY A 1063 -11.97 -26.19 56.31
N MET A 1064 -10.99 -26.62 55.50
CA MET A 1064 -11.26 -27.18 54.17
C MET A 1064 -11.68 -28.66 54.24
N ASP A 1065 -12.69 -29.06 53.49
CA ASP A 1065 -13.00 -30.48 53.28
C ASP A 1065 -12.39 -30.97 51.97
N VAL A 1066 -11.77 -32.15 51.99
CA VAL A 1066 -11.18 -32.82 50.82
C VAL A 1066 -11.81 -34.20 50.65
N TYR A 1067 -12.44 -34.41 49.50
CA TYR A 1067 -12.94 -35.71 49.09
C TYR A 1067 -12.30 -36.12 47.78
N MET A 1068 -11.71 -37.30 47.73
CA MET A 1068 -11.04 -37.84 46.55
C MET A 1068 -11.41 -39.32 46.40
N THR A 1069 -11.91 -39.76 45.24
CA THR A 1069 -12.21 -41.18 45.00
C THR A 1069 -11.96 -41.59 43.55
N GLY A 1070 -11.45 -42.80 43.30
CA GLY A 1070 -11.22 -43.27 41.92
C GLY A 1070 -10.19 -44.36 41.72
N ASP A 1071 -9.86 -44.63 40.44
CA ASP A 1071 -8.78 -45.54 40.04
C ASP A 1071 -7.43 -44.82 40.11
N GLY A 1072 -6.51 -45.36 40.90
CA GLY A 1072 -5.18 -44.81 41.11
C GLY A 1072 -4.32 -44.76 39.85
N ARG A 1073 -4.62 -45.56 38.81
CA ARG A 1073 -3.88 -45.53 37.54
C ARG A 1073 -3.85 -44.15 36.91
N VAL A 1074 -4.85 -43.32 37.18
CA VAL A 1074 -4.96 -41.93 36.70
C VAL A 1074 -3.74 -41.08 37.09
N PHE A 1075 -3.11 -41.38 38.22
CA PHE A 1075 -1.89 -40.71 38.71
C PHE A 1075 -0.71 -41.67 38.83
N GLY A 1076 -0.71 -42.79 38.08
CA GLY A 1076 0.39 -43.75 38.09
C GLY A 1076 0.38 -44.76 39.27
N HIS A 1077 -0.73 -44.89 40.01
CA HIS A 1077 -0.87 -45.84 41.11
C HIS A 1077 -1.58 -47.13 40.71
N VAL A 1078 -1.49 -48.16 41.56
CA VAL A 1078 -2.20 -49.43 41.41
C VAL A 1078 -3.24 -49.59 42.51
N GLY A 1079 -4.50 -49.83 42.12
CA GLY A 1079 -5.62 -49.99 43.05
C GLY A 1079 -6.59 -48.82 43.00
N ARG A 1080 -7.73 -48.95 43.70
CA ARG A 1080 -8.70 -47.86 43.87
C ARG A 1080 -8.46 -47.16 45.19
N TYR A 1081 -8.59 -45.84 45.22
CA TYR A 1081 -8.34 -45.04 46.40
C TYR A 1081 -9.57 -44.21 46.75
N GLU A 1082 -9.82 -44.06 48.04
CA GLU A 1082 -10.79 -43.14 48.60
C GLU A 1082 -10.14 -42.39 49.77
N ILE A 1083 -10.10 -41.07 49.68
CA ILE A 1083 -9.56 -40.17 50.69
C ILE A 1083 -10.66 -39.19 51.08
N VAL A 1084 -10.95 -39.12 52.37
CA VAL A 1084 -11.91 -38.20 52.95
C VAL A 1084 -11.23 -37.49 54.10
N ILE A 1085 -11.12 -36.17 54.03
CA ILE A 1085 -10.60 -35.33 55.11
C ILE A 1085 -11.64 -34.25 55.33
N ASN A 1086 -12.18 -34.13 56.53
CA ASN A 1086 -13.11 -33.07 56.89
C ASN A 1086 -12.43 -32.09 57.83
N ASN A 1087 -12.69 -30.80 57.62
CA ASN A 1087 -12.20 -29.72 58.48
C ASN A 1087 -10.67 -29.81 58.68
N ALA A 1088 -9.94 -29.79 57.55
CA ALA A 1088 -8.50 -29.86 57.53
C ALA A 1088 -7.85 -28.63 58.19
N ASP A 1089 -6.82 -28.82 59.01
CA ASP A 1089 -5.96 -27.72 59.47
C ASP A 1089 -5.10 -27.19 58.31
N GLU A 1090 -4.29 -26.15 58.58
CA GLU A 1090 -3.46 -25.47 57.58
C GLU A 1090 -2.49 -26.40 56.84
N ARG A 1091 -2.11 -27.54 57.43
CA ARG A 1091 -1.24 -28.49 56.75
C ARG A 1091 -1.43 -29.93 57.20
N ILE A 1092 -1.92 -30.78 56.31
CA ILE A 1092 -2.03 -32.23 56.51
C ILE A 1092 -1.07 -32.96 55.59
N ARG A 1093 -0.34 -33.94 56.14
CA ARG A 1093 0.50 -34.85 55.36
C ARG A 1093 0.14 -36.29 55.68
N ALA A 1094 -0.14 -37.06 54.64
CA ALA A 1094 -0.17 -38.51 54.69
C ALA A 1094 1.01 -39.02 53.86
N TYR A 1095 1.94 -39.80 54.40
CA TYR A 1095 3.06 -40.31 53.61
C TYR A 1095 3.54 -41.67 54.06
N ALA A 1096 4.09 -42.43 53.10
CA ALA A 1096 4.70 -43.72 53.37
C ALA A 1096 6.23 -43.60 53.49
N LYS A 1097 6.81 -44.22 54.52
CA LYS A 1097 8.25 -44.32 54.76
C LYS A 1097 8.63 -45.77 55.05
N GLY A 1098 8.90 -46.53 53.98
CA GLY A 1098 9.18 -47.97 54.06
C GLY A 1098 8.00 -48.73 54.67
N GLU A 1099 8.22 -49.40 55.80
CA GLU A 1099 7.17 -50.12 56.55
C GLU A 1099 6.19 -49.20 57.28
N ARG A 1100 6.38 -47.88 57.32
CA ARG A 1100 5.51 -46.94 58.04
C ARG A 1100 4.63 -46.12 57.11
N PHE A 1101 3.42 -45.83 57.55
CA PHE A 1101 2.51 -44.86 56.96
C PHE A 1101 2.13 -43.85 58.04
N GLU A 1102 2.44 -42.58 57.82
CA GLU A 1102 2.27 -41.49 58.78
C GLU A 1102 1.20 -40.53 58.28
N LEU A 1103 0.23 -40.22 59.13
CA LEU A 1103 -0.76 -39.18 58.94
C LEU A 1103 -0.51 -38.11 60.01
N ASP A 1104 -0.15 -36.92 59.57
CA ASP A 1104 0.31 -35.81 60.40
C ASP A 1104 -0.43 -34.53 60.02
N GLY A 1105 -0.73 -33.65 60.97
CA GLY A 1105 -1.11 -32.27 60.64
C GLY A 1105 -2.59 -31.88 60.74
N GLY A 1106 -3.35 -32.41 61.70
CA GLY A 1106 -4.58 -31.73 62.14
C GLY A 1106 -5.81 -31.93 61.24
N ALA A 1107 -6.75 -32.77 61.64
CA ALA A 1107 -8.07 -32.87 61.00
C ALA A 1107 -9.12 -33.40 61.99
N GLU A 1108 -10.36 -32.90 61.90
CA GLU A 1108 -11.46 -33.46 62.70
C GLU A 1108 -11.75 -34.91 62.30
N PHE A 1109 -11.66 -35.22 61.02
CA PHE A 1109 -11.78 -36.57 60.50
C PHE A 1109 -10.89 -36.80 59.28
N ALA A 1110 -10.21 -37.93 59.24
CA ALA A 1110 -9.44 -38.38 58.09
C ALA A 1110 -9.67 -39.88 57.82
N SER A 1111 -9.95 -40.23 56.58
CA SER A 1111 -10.13 -41.61 56.10
C SER A 1111 -9.33 -41.79 54.83
N ILE A 1112 -8.41 -42.75 54.82
CA ILE A 1112 -7.65 -43.16 53.65
C ILE A 1112 -7.92 -44.65 53.44
N ALA A 1113 -8.55 -44.99 52.32
CA ALA A 1113 -8.82 -46.34 51.92
C ALA A 1113 -8.19 -46.64 50.56
N ALA A 1114 -7.67 -47.85 50.41
CA ALA A 1114 -7.07 -48.34 49.19
C ALA A 1114 -7.51 -49.79 48.94
N GLU A 1115 -7.92 -50.11 47.72
CA GLU A 1115 -8.50 -51.41 47.34
C GLU A 1115 -7.80 -52.01 46.13
N ASN A 1116 -7.84 -53.35 46.00
CA ASN A 1116 -7.26 -54.11 44.88
C ASN A 1116 -5.75 -53.86 44.64
N ILE A 1117 -4.97 -53.91 45.72
CA ILE A 1117 -3.52 -53.73 45.67
C ILE A 1117 -2.84 -55.10 45.45
N PRO A 1118 -2.10 -55.31 44.35
CA PRO A 1118 -1.33 -56.55 44.17
C PRO A 1118 -0.14 -56.57 45.14
N TYR A 1119 0.19 -57.74 45.70
CA TYR A 1119 1.34 -57.89 46.61
C TYR A 1119 2.34 -58.94 46.09
N SER A 1120 1.87 -60.11 45.62
CA SER A 1120 2.71 -61.09 44.91
C SER A 1120 1.85 -61.98 43.98
N PRO A 1121 2.40 -62.86 43.12
CA PRO A 1121 1.62 -63.59 42.11
C PRO A 1121 0.43 -64.40 42.65
N GLN A 1122 0.51 -64.83 43.92
CA GLN A 1122 -0.52 -65.62 44.58
C GLN A 1122 -1.29 -64.82 45.66
N TYR A 1123 -0.93 -63.56 45.91
CA TYR A 1123 -1.45 -62.77 47.04
C TYR A 1123 -1.82 -61.35 46.61
N SER A 1124 -3.01 -60.89 47.00
CA SER A 1124 -3.48 -59.52 46.77
C SER A 1124 -4.12 -58.97 48.03
N ILE A 1125 -4.01 -57.67 48.25
CA ILE A 1125 -4.72 -56.97 49.32
C ILE A 1125 -5.99 -56.41 48.72
N SER A 1126 -7.14 -56.94 49.15
CA SER A 1126 -8.45 -56.50 48.67
C SER A 1126 -8.80 -55.10 49.16
N LYS A 1127 -8.45 -54.76 50.41
CA LYS A 1127 -8.75 -53.46 51.02
C LYS A 1127 -7.81 -53.15 52.18
N ILE A 1128 -7.34 -51.91 52.25
CA ILE A 1128 -6.68 -51.26 53.39
C ILE A 1128 -7.52 -50.04 53.74
N VAL A 1129 -7.81 -49.83 55.02
CA VAL A 1129 -8.50 -48.63 55.51
C VAL A 1129 -7.79 -48.12 56.73
N LEU A 1130 -7.45 -46.83 56.74
CA LEU A 1130 -7.10 -46.06 57.92
C LEU A 1130 -8.17 -44.98 58.12
N ARG A 1131 -8.80 -44.94 59.29
CA ARG A 1131 -9.71 -43.86 59.69
C ARG A 1131 -9.27 -43.32 61.03
N ALA A 1132 -9.30 -42.01 61.20
CA ALA A 1132 -9.04 -41.38 62.49
C ALA A 1132 -9.88 -40.12 62.68
N THR A 1133 -10.23 -39.82 63.94
CA THR A 1133 -10.90 -38.58 64.36
C THR A 1133 -9.95 -37.73 65.19
N ASP A 1134 -10.12 -36.39 65.19
CA ASP A 1134 -9.31 -35.43 65.93
C ASP A 1134 -7.79 -35.64 65.75
N VAL A 1135 -7.36 -35.85 64.50
CA VAL A 1135 -6.04 -36.32 64.12
C VAL A 1135 -5.01 -35.22 64.27
N ARG A 1136 -4.01 -35.38 65.12
CA ARG A 1136 -2.77 -34.58 65.12
C ARG A 1136 -1.61 -35.36 64.52
N SER A 1137 -1.40 -36.59 64.97
CA SER A 1137 -0.39 -37.50 64.42
C SER A 1137 -0.81 -38.95 64.60
N VAL A 1138 -0.60 -39.81 63.59
CA VAL A 1138 -0.79 -41.26 63.65
C VAL A 1138 0.25 -41.93 62.75
N SER A 1139 1.06 -42.86 63.28
CA SER A 1139 2.01 -43.66 62.49
C SER A 1139 1.64 -45.14 62.53
N VAL A 1140 1.25 -45.72 61.39
CA VAL A 1140 0.98 -47.15 61.25
C VAL A 1140 2.17 -47.82 60.60
N ARG A 1141 2.82 -48.76 61.31
CA ARG A 1141 3.83 -49.64 60.73
C ARG A 1141 3.22 -50.98 60.35
N LEU A 1142 3.43 -51.41 59.11
CA LEU A 1142 3.01 -52.70 58.58
C LEU A 1142 4.24 -53.51 58.14
N ARG A 1143 4.46 -54.66 58.77
CA ARG A 1143 5.53 -55.59 58.43
C ARG A 1143 4.95 -56.95 58.05
N MET A 1144 5.44 -57.56 56.97
CA MET A 1144 4.99 -58.89 56.55
C MET A 1144 5.93 -59.98 57.08
N LEU A 1145 5.50 -60.78 58.05
CA LEU A 1145 6.25 -61.96 58.52
C LEU A 1145 6.15 -63.09 57.48
N PHE A 1146 7.30 -63.66 57.11
CA PHE A 1146 7.44 -64.70 56.08
C PHE A 1146 6.81 -64.35 54.71
N GLY A 1147 6.59 -63.06 54.43
CA GLY A 1147 5.92 -62.60 53.20
C GLY A 1147 4.42 -62.88 53.15
N LEU A 1148 3.78 -63.30 54.25
CA LEU A 1148 2.39 -63.77 54.26
C LEU A 1148 1.53 -63.20 55.39
N LEU A 1149 2.12 -63.00 56.57
CA LEU A 1149 1.39 -62.63 57.79
C LEU A 1149 1.61 -61.15 58.12
N PRO A 1150 0.59 -60.29 58.09
CA PRO A 1150 0.74 -58.88 58.45
C PRO A 1150 0.92 -58.72 59.97
N VAL A 1151 1.98 -58.02 60.36
CA VAL A 1151 2.21 -57.49 61.71
C VAL A 1151 2.01 -55.99 61.64
N ILE A 1152 1.01 -55.51 62.36
CA ILE A 1152 0.66 -54.10 62.43
C ILE A 1152 1.14 -53.57 63.77
N SER A 1153 1.90 -52.47 63.77
CA SER A 1153 2.18 -51.71 64.99
C SER A 1153 1.82 -50.25 64.77
N ILE A 1154 0.88 -49.73 65.55
CA ILE A 1154 0.54 -48.31 65.52
C ILE A 1154 1.38 -47.60 66.59
N THR A 1155 2.00 -46.50 66.21
CA THR A 1155 2.91 -45.69 67.04
C THR A 1155 2.59 -44.21 66.85
N ASN A 1156 3.00 -43.35 67.78
CA ASN A 1156 2.78 -41.91 67.69
C ASN A 1156 1.30 -41.54 67.49
N ILE A 1157 0.42 -42.02 68.38
CA ILE A 1157 -1.04 -41.83 68.30
C ILE A 1157 -1.42 -40.57 69.09
N GLU A 1158 -1.62 -39.47 68.39
CA GLU A 1158 -2.21 -38.24 68.88
C GLU A 1158 -3.51 -38.00 68.10
N CYS A 1159 -4.54 -38.78 68.40
CA CYS A 1159 -5.87 -38.64 67.80
C CYS A 1159 -6.96 -39.11 68.78
N GLY A 1160 -8.23 -38.82 68.50
CA GLY A 1160 -9.37 -39.28 69.30
C GLY A 1160 -9.61 -40.78 69.13
N ASN A 1161 -10.08 -41.18 67.96
CA ASN A 1161 -10.26 -42.59 67.58
C ASN A 1161 -9.39 -42.92 66.37
N VAL A 1162 -8.85 -44.14 66.31
CA VAL A 1162 -8.14 -44.67 65.13
C VAL A 1162 -8.65 -46.07 64.80
N TYR A 1163 -8.87 -46.33 63.51
CA TYR A 1163 -9.29 -47.61 62.96
C TYR A 1163 -8.37 -47.96 61.79
N PHE A 1164 -7.74 -49.12 61.86
CA PHE A 1164 -6.94 -49.66 60.77
C PHE A 1164 -7.38 -51.08 60.42
N SER A 1165 -7.59 -51.36 59.14
CA SER A 1165 -8.01 -52.67 58.63
C SER A 1165 -7.23 -53.04 57.37
N ILE A 1166 -6.85 -54.31 57.24
CA ILE A 1166 -6.22 -54.89 56.05
C ILE A 1166 -6.85 -56.24 55.73
N ASN A 1167 -7.39 -56.39 54.52
CA ASN A 1167 -8.02 -57.61 54.05
C ASN A 1167 -7.18 -58.25 52.93
N VAL A 1168 -6.62 -59.43 53.21
CA VAL A 1168 -5.75 -60.16 52.26
C VAL A 1168 -6.55 -61.26 51.56
N VAL A 1169 -6.32 -61.42 50.26
CA VAL A 1169 -6.87 -62.47 49.40
C VAL A 1169 -5.73 -63.33 48.87
N VAL A 1170 -5.85 -64.64 49.06
CA VAL A 1170 -4.88 -65.64 48.62
C VAL A 1170 -5.48 -66.46 47.48
N ASN A 1171 -4.79 -66.48 46.35
CA ASN A 1171 -5.11 -67.31 45.20
C ASN A 1171 -4.17 -68.52 45.19
N MET A 1172 -4.66 -69.69 45.61
CA MET A 1172 -3.92 -70.96 45.52
C MET A 1172 -4.54 -71.83 44.43
N LEU A 1173 -3.77 -72.10 43.36
CA LEU A 1173 -4.21 -72.87 42.20
C LEU A 1173 -5.55 -72.34 41.62
N ASN A 1174 -6.64 -73.09 41.79
CA ASN A 1174 -8.01 -72.74 41.32
C ASN A 1174 -8.95 -72.29 42.46
N HIS A 1175 -8.46 -72.12 43.69
CA HIS A 1175 -9.28 -71.71 44.83
C HIS A 1175 -8.87 -70.32 45.32
N ARG A 1176 -9.88 -69.44 45.43
CA ARG A 1176 -9.74 -68.10 46.02
C ARG A 1176 -10.12 -68.19 47.50
N ILE A 1177 -9.14 -68.01 48.38
CA ILE A 1177 -9.34 -67.99 49.83
C ILE A 1177 -9.22 -66.53 50.28
N SER A 1178 -10.25 -66.02 50.94
CA SER A 1178 -10.26 -64.66 51.49
C SER A 1178 -10.26 -64.73 53.02
N PRO A 1179 -9.11 -64.96 53.67
CA PRO A 1179 -9.05 -64.89 55.13
C PRO A 1179 -9.34 -63.44 55.55
N ALA A 1180 -10.53 -63.20 56.11
CA ALA A 1180 -10.86 -61.93 56.72
C ALA A 1180 -10.10 -61.79 58.04
N LEU A 1181 -8.95 -61.12 58.02
CA LEU A 1181 -8.20 -60.74 59.21
C LEU A 1181 -8.74 -59.38 59.68
N SER A 1182 -9.73 -59.39 60.57
CA SER A 1182 -10.23 -58.17 61.21
C SER A 1182 -9.53 -57.98 62.55
N PHE A 1183 -8.83 -56.85 62.72
CA PHE A 1183 -8.19 -56.46 63.97
C PHE A 1183 -9.05 -55.38 64.65
N PHE A 1184 -9.23 -55.50 65.97
CA PHE A 1184 -9.86 -54.48 66.81
C PHE A 1184 -8.91 -54.15 67.96
N ASP A 1185 -8.66 -52.86 68.22
CA ASP A 1185 -8.38 -52.39 69.57
C ASP A 1185 -8.88 -50.95 69.75
N ILE A 1186 -9.37 -50.65 70.96
CA ILE A 1186 -10.25 -49.53 71.33
C ILE A 1186 -9.55 -48.58 72.32
N ALA A 1187 -9.76 -47.28 72.11
CA ALA A 1187 -9.67 -46.11 73.00
C ALA A 1187 -8.39 -45.87 73.85
N MET A 1188 -7.79 -44.69 73.65
CA MET A 1188 -7.15 -43.95 74.74
C MET A 1188 -7.59 -42.48 74.72
N VAL A 1189 -8.41 -42.10 75.70
CA VAL A 1189 -8.54 -40.70 76.14
C VAL A 1189 -7.71 -40.52 77.39
N ARG A 1190 -7.03 -39.38 77.47
CA ARG A 1190 -6.40 -38.91 78.70
C ARG A 1190 -7.51 -38.57 79.71
N GLY A 1191 -7.80 -39.50 80.62
CA GLY A 1191 -8.61 -39.29 81.81
C GLY A 1191 -10.10 -39.63 81.68
N VAL A 1192 -10.57 -40.37 82.69
CA VAL A 1192 -11.94 -40.80 83.03
C VAL A 1192 -12.37 -42.18 82.50
N PHE A 1193 -12.75 -43.02 83.45
CA PHE A 1193 -13.10 -44.45 83.38
C PHE A 1193 -14.31 -44.74 82.47
N ALA A 1194 -14.19 -45.75 81.60
CA ALA A 1194 -15.32 -46.38 80.92
C ALA A 1194 -15.21 -47.92 81.00
N GLU A 1195 -16.31 -48.60 81.32
CA GLU A 1195 -16.41 -50.05 81.47
C GLU A 1195 -16.21 -50.80 80.14
N ILE A 1196 -15.54 -51.96 80.22
CA ILE A 1196 -15.27 -52.84 79.07
C ILE A 1196 -16.55 -53.64 78.71
N PRO A 1197 -16.99 -53.68 77.44
CA PRO A 1197 -18.07 -54.58 77.01
C PRO A 1197 -17.58 -56.04 77.07
N LYS A 1198 -18.33 -56.93 77.73
CA LYS A 1198 -18.03 -58.37 77.77
C LYS A 1198 -18.14 -59.00 76.38
N MET A 1199 -17.04 -59.53 75.85
CA MET A 1199 -17.00 -60.40 74.65
C MET A 1199 -16.75 -61.89 75.03
N PRO A 1200 -17.14 -62.87 74.20
CA PRO A 1200 -17.32 -64.27 74.62
C PRO A 1200 -16.05 -65.14 74.76
N TYR A 1201 -14.83 -64.61 74.64
CA TYR A 1201 -13.60 -65.44 74.60
C TYR A 1201 -12.39 -64.90 75.37
N LEU A 1202 -12.60 -64.18 76.48
CA LEU A 1202 -11.52 -63.87 77.43
C LEU A 1202 -12.05 -64.00 78.87
N TYR A 1203 -11.73 -65.12 79.50
CA TYR A 1203 -11.75 -65.26 80.95
C TYR A 1203 -10.31 -65.15 81.42
N THR A 1204 -9.96 -64.07 82.10
CA THR A 1204 -8.78 -64.03 82.96
C THR A 1204 -9.25 -63.61 84.34
N GLU A 1205 -9.27 -64.58 85.26
CA GLU A 1205 -9.45 -64.30 86.68
C GLU A 1205 -8.24 -63.49 87.15
N SER A 1206 -8.50 -62.25 87.58
CA SER A 1206 -7.56 -61.37 88.29
C SER A 1206 -6.19 -61.13 87.62
N GLY A 1207 -6.09 -60.05 86.85
CA GLY A 1207 -4.80 -59.49 86.45
C GLY A 1207 -4.97 -58.19 85.66
N THR A 1208 -4.70 -57.05 86.30
CA THR A 1208 -4.67 -55.73 85.67
C THR A 1208 -3.45 -55.64 84.73
N ILE A 1209 -3.65 -55.22 83.48
CA ILE A 1209 -2.54 -54.77 82.60
C ILE A 1209 -2.59 -53.24 82.56
N ALA A 1210 -1.62 -52.59 83.20
CA ALA A 1210 -1.39 -51.16 83.07
C ALA A 1210 -0.61 -50.88 81.78
N MET A 1211 -1.10 -49.96 80.93
CA MET A 1211 -0.38 -49.50 79.74
C MET A 1211 0.14 -48.08 79.99
N GLU A 1212 1.46 -47.94 80.19
CA GLU A 1212 2.14 -46.63 80.18
C GLU A 1212 2.58 -46.25 78.77
N GLY A 1213 2.67 -44.94 78.51
CA GLY A 1213 2.97 -44.35 77.20
C GLY A 1213 4.25 -44.93 76.59
N THR A 1214 4.12 -45.42 75.34
CA THR A 1214 5.09 -46.21 74.55
C THR A 1214 5.00 -47.74 74.65
N SER A 1215 3.80 -48.30 74.52
CA SER A 1215 3.64 -49.75 74.33
C SER A 1215 3.68 -50.16 72.85
N ARG A 1216 4.58 -51.08 72.49
CA ARG A 1216 4.55 -51.83 71.21
C ARG A 1216 3.59 -53.00 71.35
N HIS A 1217 2.49 -53.00 70.60
CA HIS A 1217 1.58 -54.15 70.53
C HIS A 1217 1.87 -54.96 69.26
N VAL A 1218 2.10 -56.26 69.42
CA VAL A 1218 2.28 -57.22 68.33
C VAL A 1218 1.11 -58.19 68.42
N ILE A 1219 0.19 -58.12 67.45
CA ILE A 1219 -0.95 -59.03 67.37
C ILE A 1219 -0.63 -60.07 66.29
N LEU A 1220 -0.49 -61.34 66.69
CA LEU A 1220 -0.31 -62.47 65.77
C LEU A 1220 -1.67 -63.17 65.58
N PRO A 1221 -2.09 -63.49 64.34
CA PRO A 1221 -3.32 -64.24 64.12
C PRO A 1221 -3.19 -65.69 64.61
N ALA A 1222 -4.31 -66.26 65.09
CA ALA A 1222 -4.37 -67.65 65.54
C ALA A 1222 -4.07 -68.63 64.38
N ILE A 1223 -2.95 -69.34 64.47
CA ILE A 1223 -2.41 -70.23 63.42
C ILE A 1223 -3.26 -71.51 63.22
N GLY A 1224 -4.18 -71.81 64.14
CA GLY A 1224 -4.86 -73.12 64.23
C GLY A 1224 -5.87 -73.45 63.13
N THR A 1225 -6.64 -72.49 62.62
CA THR A 1225 -7.77 -72.78 61.70
C THR A 1225 -7.38 -72.84 60.22
N THR A 1226 -6.35 -72.09 59.80
CA THR A 1226 -5.92 -72.06 58.40
C THR A 1226 -5.17 -73.33 57.98
N ILE A 1227 -4.41 -73.96 58.89
CA ILE A 1227 -3.72 -75.22 58.62
C ILE A 1227 -4.72 -76.40 58.60
N PHE A 1228 -5.71 -76.42 59.49
CA PHE A 1228 -6.73 -77.48 59.56
C PHE A 1228 -7.62 -77.56 58.31
N MET A 1229 -7.98 -76.42 57.72
CA MET A 1229 -8.75 -76.37 56.46
C MET A 1229 -7.93 -76.77 55.23
N THR A 1230 -6.60 -76.65 55.28
CA THR A 1230 -5.73 -76.96 54.13
C THR A 1230 -5.37 -78.45 54.04
N VAL A 1231 -5.49 -79.21 55.14
CA VAL A 1231 -5.10 -80.64 55.19
C VAL A 1231 -6.29 -81.61 55.05
N ILE A 1232 -7.53 -81.20 55.33
CA ILE A 1232 -8.72 -82.09 55.29
C ILE A 1232 -9.47 -82.03 53.94
N GLY A 1233 -8.99 -81.26 52.97
CA GLY A 1233 -9.46 -81.25 51.58
C GLY A 1233 -8.67 -82.18 50.66
N ARG A 1234 -8.36 -83.42 51.08
CA ARG A 1234 -7.85 -84.50 50.24
C ARG A 1234 -8.78 -85.70 50.27
#